data_AF-A0AAD6DYJ2-F1
#
_entry.id   AF-A0AAD6DYJ2-F1
#
_cell.length_a   1.000
_cell.length_b   1.000
_cell.length_c   1.000
_cell.angle_alpha   90.00
_cell.angle_beta   90.00
_cell.angle_gamma   90.00
#
_symmetry.space_group_name_H-M   'P 1'
#
loop_
_entity.id
_entity.type
_entity.pdbx_description
1 polymer ?
#
loop_
_entity_poly.entity_id
_entity_poly.type
_entity_poly.pdbx_seq_one_letter_code
_entity_poly.pdbx_strand_id
1 'polypeptide(L)'
;MISNPSANLPDICWTLQTRHSLAAFVQTNQSLQPEQIGFQPQLIDGNESPGVLGVFTGQGAQWPTMGMELFSRVALFRQSIKQCEVVLNALLDCPSWSLCEELEAGNASSRLSEATVSQPLYTAVQIALVDVLKAAGLKFHAVVGDSSGEIAAVYAADMLSLTGAMQIAYYRGLHAHLAKGDDGQPGGMLATGLSYDEALQSCNRPDFRGRVSAKKELEARDVFARPLRVDTAYHSHHMKKCGDTYLQSLLACDIAVSAPIQDCVWSSSVRGDTDILEGDLSPLKGDYWVKNMEQTVLLSRALESAITNRGPFDMVVEVGPHPALKSPSEDTLKGVFSSAPHYTGILKRGQDDLDAISSALGLYWSTMGSKSVDFAGFRRACLGSSEIGQPERYRLGQDSPCGLLGRRMLDDDAHGLRWRNILTLDENTWLAGHEILGEVLMPCAGYISIALKAGRQLTAGRPISLLEARDVEVRPPVAVPKHPDSVETMCIARVQPSQDRNIIEAEFDFCYWPSSGTATVRACSGRIVVYLGDGKEESLPPRRASTTNLLNISVADAYDVFKSIGLNYQDIFRDISSIDRGSNHAVIQVVWDMSNLDQVYLIHPAILDVVFQSIFLAKSYPAKSLMHSAFLPVRIARVTVNPWVPVTNTTGSIEIGTESFVTHSDYRSIEGDMHEYNRANKPFLEVEGLSLKMSLSQSVSQVALVQLGLCPPGICPALRRQPSIPKNHRSTLKMNISLNNDGTMPREPWARIPSNIMEPWLREKRRS
;
A
#
# COMPACT_ATOMS: atom_id res chain seq x y z
N MET A 1 -4.82 1.96 12.90
CA MET A 1 -4.58 3.38 13.28
C MET A 1 -4.34 3.56 14.78
N ILE A 2 -5.12 2.92 15.66
CA ILE A 2 -4.98 3.04 17.14
C ILE A 2 -3.57 2.64 17.66
N SER A 3 -2.81 1.84 16.91
CA SER A 3 -1.48 1.36 17.28
C SER A 3 -0.29 2.09 16.61
N ASN A 4 -0.52 3.01 15.66
CA ASN A 4 0.59 3.71 14.97
C ASN A 4 0.16 5.09 14.42
N PRO A 5 0.09 6.13 15.28
CA PRO A 5 -0.42 7.46 14.91
C PRO A 5 0.53 8.28 14.01
N SER A 6 1.77 7.84 13.79
CA SER A 6 2.75 8.50 12.91
C SER A 6 2.73 8.00 11.46
N ALA A 7 1.90 7.00 11.14
CA ALA A 7 1.84 6.44 9.80
C ALA A 7 1.23 7.45 8.81
N ASN A 8 1.89 7.63 7.66
CA ASN A 8 1.46 8.56 6.62
C ASN A 8 0.11 8.12 6.04
N LEU A 9 -0.95 8.82 6.41
CA LEU A 9 -2.34 8.49 6.07
C LEU A 9 -2.55 8.37 4.54
N PRO A 10 -2.03 9.30 3.71
CA PRO A 10 -1.97 9.14 2.25
C PRO A 10 -1.40 7.81 1.76
N ASP A 11 -0.30 7.34 2.34
CA ASP A 11 0.41 6.14 1.88
C ASP A 11 -0.32 4.85 2.36
N ILE A 12 -0.98 4.90 3.52
CA ILE A 12 -1.87 3.82 3.99
C ILE A 12 -3.09 3.69 3.07
N CYS A 13 -3.74 4.81 2.73
CA CYS A 13 -4.89 4.83 1.84
C CYS A 13 -4.51 4.32 0.44
N TRP A 14 -3.31 4.65 -0.05
CA TRP A 14 -2.76 4.10 -1.30
C TRP A 14 -2.52 2.59 -1.21
N THR A 15 -2.03 2.07 -0.08
CA THR A 15 -1.74 0.63 0.09
C THR A 15 -3.02 -0.22 0.20
N LEU A 16 -4.10 0.36 0.75
CA LEU A 16 -5.41 -0.28 0.87
C LEU A 16 -6.22 -0.28 -0.45
N GLN A 17 -5.61 0.14 -1.56
CA GLN A 17 -6.25 0.39 -2.85
C GLN A 17 -7.09 -0.77 -3.42
N THR A 18 -6.84 -2.04 -3.04
CA THR A 18 -7.66 -3.14 -3.54
C THR A 18 -8.70 -3.60 -2.53
N ARG A 19 -9.94 -3.87 -2.99
CA ARG A 19 -11.00 -4.50 -2.18
C ARG A 19 -10.50 -5.82 -1.57
N HIS A 20 -9.61 -6.53 -2.26
CA HIS A 20 -8.94 -7.73 -1.76
C HIS A 20 -8.01 -7.45 -0.57
N SER A 21 -7.21 -6.39 -0.61
CA SER A 21 -6.33 -5.99 0.49
C SER A 21 -7.13 -5.59 1.74
N LEU A 22 -8.24 -4.87 1.55
CA LEU A 22 -9.14 -4.50 2.64
C LEU A 22 -9.90 -5.71 3.18
N ALA A 23 -10.43 -6.59 2.32
CA ALA A 23 -11.11 -7.82 2.73
C ALA A 23 -10.16 -8.79 3.45
N ALA A 24 -8.91 -8.90 2.99
CA ALA A 24 -7.86 -9.65 3.66
C ALA A 24 -7.51 -9.02 5.01
N PHE A 25 -7.38 -7.69 5.10
CA PHE A 25 -7.18 -6.97 6.36
C PHE A 25 -8.33 -7.23 7.34
N VAL A 26 -9.58 -7.18 6.88
CA VAL A 26 -10.78 -7.47 7.66
C VAL A 26 -10.82 -8.93 8.13
N GLN A 27 -10.54 -9.89 7.25
CA GLN A 27 -10.46 -11.31 7.60
C GLN A 27 -9.35 -11.60 8.60
N THR A 28 -8.24 -10.86 8.53
CA THR A 28 -7.10 -11.01 9.45
C THR A 28 -7.37 -10.37 10.82
N ASN A 29 -8.30 -9.40 10.90
CA ASN A 29 -8.66 -8.67 12.11
C ASN A 29 -10.09 -9.02 12.60
N GLN A 30 -10.39 -10.31 12.69
CA GLN A 30 -11.69 -10.89 13.12
C GLN A 30 -12.18 -10.51 14.54
N SER A 31 -11.40 -9.76 15.32
CA SER A 31 -11.78 -9.26 16.64
C SER A 31 -12.59 -7.96 16.61
N LEU A 32 -12.80 -7.36 15.44
CA LEU A 32 -13.63 -6.17 15.26
C LEU A 32 -15.10 -6.57 15.12
N GLN A 33 -16.01 -5.86 15.81
CA GLN A 33 -17.45 -6.12 15.73
C GLN A 33 -17.95 -5.90 14.28
N PRO A 34 -18.95 -6.66 13.78
CA PRO A 34 -19.47 -6.52 12.42
C PRO A 34 -19.95 -5.11 12.07
N GLU A 35 -20.45 -4.35 13.05
CA GLU A 35 -20.86 -2.95 12.87
C GLU A 35 -19.67 -1.98 12.67
N GLN A 36 -18.44 -2.44 12.92
CA GLN A 36 -17.19 -1.68 12.76
C GLN A 36 -16.40 -2.10 11.51
N ILE A 37 -16.91 -3.02 10.71
CA ILE A 37 -16.26 -3.54 9.51
C ILE A 37 -17.05 -3.08 8.28
N GLY A 38 -16.50 -2.10 7.57
CA GLY A 38 -16.77 -1.78 6.15
C GLY A 38 -18.22 -1.71 5.71
N PHE A 39 -18.72 -0.49 5.47
CA PHE A 39 -19.95 -0.26 4.71
C PHE A 39 -19.72 -0.65 3.24
N GLN A 40 -20.44 -1.68 2.75
CA GLN A 40 -20.55 -1.94 1.32
C GLN A 40 -21.90 -1.37 0.84
N PRO A 41 -21.89 -0.31 0.02
CA PRO A 41 -23.11 0.23 -0.57
C PRO A 41 -23.84 -0.85 -1.36
N GLN A 42 -25.16 -0.96 -1.19
CA GLN A 42 -25.99 -1.75 -2.09
C GLN A 42 -26.25 -0.93 -3.36
N LEU A 43 -25.92 -1.53 -4.50
CA LEU A 43 -26.25 -0.98 -5.81
C LEU A 43 -27.77 -1.05 -6.03
N ILE A 44 -28.31 -0.16 -6.87
CA ILE A 44 -29.73 -0.16 -7.23
C ILE A 44 -30.06 -1.42 -8.03
N ASP A 45 -29.17 -1.82 -8.94
CA ASP A 45 -29.16 -3.13 -9.56
C ASP A 45 -27.74 -3.74 -9.48
N GLY A 46 -27.62 -4.88 -8.81
CA GLY A 46 -26.33 -5.58 -8.66
C GLY A 46 -25.81 -6.24 -9.94
N ASN A 47 -26.62 -6.31 -11.01
CA ASN A 47 -26.25 -6.92 -12.29
C ASN A 47 -25.76 -5.90 -13.33
N GLU A 48 -25.93 -4.60 -13.08
CA GLU A 48 -25.52 -3.54 -14.01
C GLU A 48 -24.18 -2.89 -13.60
N SER A 49 -23.54 -2.22 -14.56
CA SER A 49 -22.33 -1.45 -14.26
C SER A 49 -22.73 -0.14 -13.58
N PRO A 50 -22.16 0.19 -12.42
CA PRO A 50 -22.74 1.23 -11.59
C PRO A 50 -22.46 2.64 -12.13
N GLY A 51 -23.50 3.49 -12.11
CA GLY A 51 -23.51 4.81 -12.75
C GLY A 51 -23.38 5.98 -11.76
N VAL A 52 -22.78 7.09 -12.22
CA VAL A 52 -22.65 8.34 -11.42
C VAL A 52 -23.40 9.49 -12.10
N LEU A 53 -24.27 10.15 -11.34
CA LEU A 53 -24.90 11.41 -11.71
C LEU A 53 -24.19 12.59 -11.02
N GLY A 54 -23.69 13.55 -11.81
CA GLY A 54 -23.16 14.81 -11.31
C GLY A 54 -24.26 15.87 -11.21
N VAL A 55 -24.49 16.41 -10.01
CA VAL A 55 -25.44 17.52 -9.80
C VAL A 55 -24.67 18.78 -9.44
N PHE A 56 -24.84 19.84 -10.23
CA PHE A 56 -24.10 21.09 -10.06
C PHE A 56 -24.98 22.14 -9.43
N THR A 57 -24.55 22.63 -8.27
CA THR A 57 -25.31 23.60 -7.48
C THR A 57 -25.41 24.96 -8.15
N GLY A 58 -26.55 25.62 -7.98
CA GLY A 58 -26.73 27.03 -8.35
C GLY A 58 -26.29 28.00 -7.26
N GLN A 59 -26.38 29.30 -7.57
CA GLN A 59 -26.10 30.37 -6.62
C GLN A 59 -27.04 30.31 -5.39
N GLY A 60 -26.50 30.62 -4.21
CA GLY A 60 -27.21 30.66 -2.93
C GLY A 60 -26.61 29.76 -1.84
N ALA A 61 -25.76 28.80 -2.22
CA ALA A 61 -25.06 27.90 -1.32
C ALA A 61 -23.67 28.42 -0.87
N GLN A 62 -23.17 29.48 -1.50
CA GLN A 62 -21.85 30.04 -1.27
C GLN A 62 -21.66 30.57 0.17
N TRP A 63 -20.41 30.56 0.62
CA TRP A 63 -19.99 31.14 1.89
C TRP A 63 -18.55 31.67 1.76
N PRO A 64 -18.18 32.73 2.50
CA PRO A 64 -16.82 33.28 2.48
C PRO A 64 -15.79 32.20 2.80
N THR A 65 -14.66 32.20 2.10
CA THR A 65 -13.58 31.18 2.22
C THR A 65 -13.96 29.75 1.83
N MET A 66 -15.01 29.53 1.04
CA MET A 66 -15.31 28.19 0.49
C MET A 66 -14.17 27.64 -0.37
N GLY A 67 -13.72 26.40 -0.14
CA GLY A 67 -12.64 25.80 -0.91
C GLY A 67 -11.24 26.36 -0.59
N MET A 68 -11.11 27.22 0.44
CA MET A 68 -9.82 27.83 0.79
C MET A 68 -8.80 26.82 1.32
N GLU A 69 -9.25 25.75 1.97
CA GLU A 69 -8.34 24.71 2.44
C GLU A 69 -7.81 23.90 1.25
N LEU A 70 -8.64 23.64 0.24
CA LEU A 70 -8.19 23.05 -1.03
C LEU A 70 -7.25 23.99 -1.78
N PHE A 71 -7.57 25.28 -1.87
CA PHE A 71 -6.67 26.27 -2.47
C PHE A 71 -5.31 26.28 -1.78
N SER A 72 -5.28 26.11 -0.46
CA SER A 72 -4.06 26.12 0.35
C SER A 72 -3.26 24.81 0.32
N ARG A 73 -3.91 23.66 0.08
CA ARG A 73 -3.30 22.32 0.24
C ARG A 73 -3.28 21.45 -1.02
N VAL A 74 -4.08 21.78 -2.04
CA VAL A 74 -4.20 21.01 -3.29
C VAL A 74 -3.71 21.84 -4.46
N ALA A 75 -2.56 21.46 -5.02
CA ALA A 75 -1.89 22.21 -6.06
C ALA A 75 -2.71 22.36 -7.35
N LEU A 76 -3.38 21.29 -7.80
CA LEU A 76 -4.23 21.33 -8.99
C LEU A 76 -5.43 22.26 -8.79
N PHE A 77 -6.11 22.18 -7.63
CA PHE A 77 -7.20 23.09 -7.31
C PHE A 77 -6.74 24.55 -7.38
N ARG A 78 -5.61 24.87 -6.75
CA ARG A 78 -5.00 26.20 -6.81
C ARG A 78 -4.64 26.63 -8.23
N GLN A 79 -4.10 25.71 -9.02
CA GLN A 79 -3.75 25.96 -10.42
C GLN A 79 -4.99 26.28 -11.26
N SER A 80 -6.09 25.52 -11.11
CA SER A 80 -7.35 25.74 -11.81
C SER A 80 -7.95 27.11 -11.47
N ILE A 81 -7.94 27.50 -10.18
CA ILE A 81 -8.40 28.84 -9.77
C ILE A 81 -7.51 29.94 -10.40
N LYS A 82 -6.19 29.77 -10.39
CA LYS A 82 -5.27 30.73 -11.04
C LYS A 82 -5.48 30.81 -12.56
N GLN A 83 -5.78 29.69 -13.22
CA GLN A 83 -6.11 29.69 -14.65
C GLN A 83 -7.43 30.41 -14.92
N CYS A 84 -8.43 30.27 -14.05
CA CYS A 84 -9.67 31.04 -14.13
C CYS A 84 -9.38 32.55 -14.00
N GLU A 85 -8.52 32.95 -13.07
CA GLU A 85 -8.10 34.35 -12.92
C GLU A 85 -7.36 34.88 -14.16
N VAL A 86 -6.47 34.09 -14.76
CA VAL A 86 -5.80 34.45 -16.02
C VAL A 86 -6.80 34.74 -17.13
N VAL A 87 -7.88 33.95 -17.23
CA VAL A 87 -8.96 34.21 -18.20
C VAL A 87 -9.64 35.55 -17.93
N LEU A 88 -10.00 35.84 -16.68
CA LEU A 88 -10.65 37.10 -16.31
C LEU A 88 -9.75 38.32 -16.62
N ASN A 89 -8.46 38.22 -16.33
CA ASN A 89 -7.49 39.28 -16.58
C ASN A 89 -7.23 39.54 -18.07
N ALA A 90 -7.55 38.57 -18.94
CA ALA A 90 -7.38 38.68 -20.39
C ALA A 90 -8.61 39.31 -21.10
N LEU A 91 -9.72 39.55 -20.40
CA LEU A 91 -10.90 40.18 -20.96
C LEU A 91 -10.65 41.67 -21.21
N LEU A 92 -11.33 42.24 -22.22
CA LEU A 92 -11.19 43.65 -22.59
C LEU A 92 -11.64 44.58 -21.45
N ASP A 93 -12.70 44.17 -20.75
CA ASP A 93 -13.29 44.80 -19.58
C ASP A 93 -12.99 43.96 -18.33
N CYS A 94 -11.72 43.57 -18.15
CA CYS A 94 -11.27 42.77 -17.03
C CYS A 94 -11.66 43.38 -15.67
N PRO A 95 -11.92 42.54 -14.65
CA PRO A 95 -12.28 43.01 -13.33
C PRO A 95 -11.13 43.77 -12.67
N SER A 96 -11.46 44.78 -11.85
CA SER A 96 -10.50 45.49 -11.01
C SER A 96 -10.12 44.74 -9.72
N TRP A 97 -10.69 43.56 -9.49
CA TRP A 97 -10.51 42.72 -8.31
C TRP A 97 -9.87 41.38 -8.69
N SER A 98 -9.17 40.75 -7.75
CA SER A 98 -8.54 39.44 -7.93
C SER A 98 -9.48 38.32 -7.51
N LEU A 99 -9.58 37.28 -8.33
CA LEU A 99 -10.35 36.08 -8.02
C LEU A 99 -9.77 35.34 -6.81
N CYS A 100 -8.44 35.27 -6.72
CA CYS A 100 -7.74 34.65 -5.61
C CYS A 100 -7.96 35.44 -4.30
N GLU A 101 -7.87 36.77 -4.34
CA GLU A 101 -8.11 37.61 -3.16
C GLU A 101 -9.55 37.52 -2.65
N GLU A 102 -10.54 37.46 -3.56
CA GLU A 102 -11.95 37.31 -3.20
C GLU A 102 -12.26 35.90 -2.64
N LEU A 103 -11.52 34.86 -3.05
CA LEU A 103 -11.60 33.53 -2.45
C LEU A 103 -11.07 33.55 -1.00
N GLU A 104 -9.97 34.27 -0.76
CA GLU A 104 -9.32 34.45 0.55
C GLU A 104 -10.11 35.36 1.50
N ALA A 105 -11.00 36.20 0.98
CA ALA A 105 -11.74 37.19 1.74
C ALA A 105 -12.65 36.53 2.80
N GLY A 106 -12.35 36.79 4.06
CA GLY A 106 -13.17 36.38 5.21
C GLY A 106 -14.51 37.13 5.30
N ASN A 107 -15.36 36.73 6.25
CA ASN A 107 -16.72 37.27 6.42
C ASN A 107 -16.80 38.81 6.48
N ALA A 108 -15.80 39.49 7.01
CA ALA A 108 -15.83 40.94 7.20
C ALA A 108 -15.57 41.75 5.91
N SER A 109 -14.88 41.16 4.92
CA SER A 109 -14.45 41.83 3.69
C SER A 109 -14.98 41.16 2.43
N SER A 110 -15.66 40.02 2.53
CA SER A 110 -16.13 39.25 1.39
C SER A 110 -17.23 39.95 0.61
N ARG A 111 -17.08 39.98 -0.72
CA ARG A 111 -18.05 40.54 -1.67
C ARG A 111 -18.91 39.47 -2.35
N LEU A 112 -18.99 38.26 -1.79
CA LEU A 112 -19.77 37.13 -2.30
C LEU A 112 -21.30 37.35 -2.39
N SER A 113 -21.80 38.49 -1.91
CA SER A 113 -23.18 38.93 -2.16
C SER A 113 -23.37 39.66 -3.49
N GLU A 114 -22.30 40.18 -4.08
CA GLU A 114 -22.34 40.89 -5.36
C GLU A 114 -22.31 39.89 -6.53
N ALA A 115 -23.28 39.95 -7.45
CA ALA A 115 -23.33 39.05 -8.60
C ALA A 115 -22.04 39.07 -9.45
N THR A 116 -21.42 40.24 -9.59
CA THR A 116 -20.19 40.48 -10.35
C THR A 116 -19.00 39.66 -9.83
N VAL A 117 -18.92 39.41 -8.53
CA VAL A 117 -17.86 38.60 -7.89
C VAL A 117 -18.34 37.17 -7.68
N SER A 118 -19.54 37.01 -7.13
CA SER A 118 -20.05 35.71 -6.70
C SER A 118 -20.22 34.71 -7.85
N GLN A 119 -20.74 35.13 -9.00
CA GLN A 119 -20.94 34.21 -10.12
C GLN A 119 -19.64 33.63 -10.69
N PRO A 120 -18.63 34.44 -11.08
CA PRO A 120 -17.36 33.89 -11.56
C PRO A 120 -16.61 33.11 -10.48
N LEU A 121 -16.60 33.57 -9.22
CA LEU A 121 -15.93 32.87 -8.12
C LEU A 121 -16.56 31.49 -7.84
N TYR A 122 -17.89 31.43 -7.86
CA TYR A 122 -18.63 30.20 -7.67
C TYR A 122 -18.39 29.17 -8.78
N THR A 123 -18.37 29.62 -10.03
CA THR A 123 -18.05 28.77 -11.18
C THR A 123 -16.60 28.29 -11.13
N ALA A 124 -15.65 29.16 -10.79
CA ALA A 124 -14.24 28.80 -10.67
C ALA A 124 -14.00 27.71 -9.62
N VAL A 125 -14.67 27.80 -8.46
CA VAL A 125 -14.61 26.74 -7.43
C VAL A 125 -15.15 25.41 -7.98
N GLN A 126 -16.30 25.42 -8.66
CA GLN A 126 -16.85 24.18 -9.24
C GLN A 126 -15.95 23.60 -10.33
N ILE A 127 -15.35 24.42 -11.20
CA ILE A 127 -14.35 23.99 -12.19
C ILE A 127 -13.17 23.31 -11.50
N ALA A 128 -12.59 23.96 -10.48
CA ALA A 128 -11.45 23.42 -9.75
C ALA A 128 -11.79 22.11 -9.01
N LEU A 129 -13.02 21.96 -8.51
CA LEU A 129 -13.50 20.68 -7.97
C LEU A 129 -13.58 19.61 -9.05
N VAL A 130 -14.17 19.91 -10.22
CA VAL A 130 -14.26 18.98 -11.35
C VAL A 130 -12.86 18.50 -11.76
N ASP A 131 -11.88 19.40 -11.85
CA ASP A 131 -10.50 19.05 -12.21
C ASP A 131 -9.88 18.06 -11.23
N VAL A 132 -10.07 18.26 -9.92
CA VAL A 132 -9.57 17.34 -8.90
C VAL A 132 -10.28 15.99 -8.97
N LEU A 133 -11.60 15.97 -9.21
CA LEU A 133 -12.37 14.72 -9.36
C LEU A 133 -11.95 13.94 -10.62
N LYS A 134 -11.78 14.62 -11.75
CA LYS A 134 -11.27 14.02 -13.00
C LYS A 134 -9.85 13.46 -12.79
N ALA A 135 -8.98 14.19 -12.09
CA ALA A 135 -7.65 13.70 -11.74
C ALA A 135 -7.68 12.49 -10.81
N ALA A 136 -8.70 12.36 -9.95
CA ALA A 136 -8.93 11.17 -9.13
C ALA A 136 -9.59 10.01 -9.89
N GLY A 137 -9.82 10.14 -11.21
CA GLY A 137 -10.45 9.10 -12.04
C GLY A 137 -11.96 9.00 -11.89
N LEU A 138 -12.62 9.94 -11.19
CA LEU A 138 -14.08 9.97 -11.10
C LEU A 138 -14.68 10.32 -12.46
N LYS A 139 -15.63 9.49 -12.92
CA LYS A 139 -16.33 9.68 -14.19
C LYS A 139 -17.83 9.88 -13.96
N PHE A 140 -18.34 11.01 -14.45
CA PHE A 140 -19.78 11.23 -14.55
C PHE A 140 -20.34 10.51 -15.76
N HIS A 141 -21.53 9.93 -15.61
CA HIS A 141 -22.29 9.31 -16.71
C HIS A 141 -23.41 10.23 -17.18
N ALA A 142 -23.94 11.05 -16.27
CA ALA A 142 -24.77 12.19 -16.61
C ALA A 142 -24.44 13.38 -15.73
N VAL A 143 -24.70 14.59 -16.22
CA VAL A 143 -24.58 15.83 -15.45
C VAL A 143 -25.82 16.70 -15.62
N VAL A 144 -26.23 17.32 -14.52
CA VAL A 144 -27.35 18.27 -14.44
C VAL A 144 -26.90 19.44 -13.59
N GLY A 145 -27.20 20.67 -14.01
CA GLY A 145 -26.91 21.85 -13.22
C GLY A 145 -28.17 22.63 -12.86
N ASP A 146 -28.14 23.29 -11.71
CA ASP A 146 -29.16 24.23 -11.27
C ASP A 146 -28.71 25.66 -11.59
N SER A 147 -29.46 26.38 -12.43
CA SER A 147 -29.16 27.78 -12.79
C SER A 147 -27.70 27.97 -13.26
N SER A 148 -26.90 28.78 -12.55
CA SER A 148 -25.48 29.02 -12.84
C SER A 148 -24.60 27.78 -12.71
N GLY A 149 -25.02 26.76 -11.94
CA GLY A 149 -24.34 25.47 -11.85
C GLY A 149 -24.25 24.76 -13.20
N GLU A 150 -25.16 25.07 -14.12
CA GLU A 150 -25.17 24.50 -15.47
C GLU A 150 -23.90 24.83 -16.27
N ILE A 151 -23.27 25.98 -16.01
CA ILE A 151 -21.99 26.35 -16.64
C ILE A 151 -20.91 25.31 -16.30
N ALA A 152 -20.79 24.97 -15.01
CA ALA A 152 -19.84 23.97 -14.54
C ALA A 152 -20.24 22.53 -14.92
N ALA A 153 -21.54 22.23 -15.04
CA ALA A 153 -22.02 20.94 -15.52
C ALA A 153 -21.61 20.70 -16.99
N VAL A 154 -21.81 21.69 -17.86
CA VAL A 154 -21.42 21.61 -19.28
C VAL A 154 -19.90 21.55 -19.44
N TYR A 155 -19.15 22.24 -18.57
CA TYR A 155 -17.69 22.07 -18.46
C TYR A 155 -17.30 20.64 -18.04
N ALA A 156 -17.99 20.06 -17.06
CA ALA A 156 -17.73 18.69 -16.62
C ALA A 156 -18.01 17.65 -17.71
N ALA A 157 -18.99 17.90 -18.58
CA ALA A 157 -19.27 17.12 -19.79
C ALA A 157 -18.28 17.36 -20.95
N ASP A 158 -17.22 18.16 -20.74
CA ASP A 158 -16.19 18.54 -21.73
C ASP A 158 -16.74 19.24 -22.97
N MET A 159 -17.94 19.82 -22.87
CA MET A 159 -18.57 20.59 -23.95
C MET A 159 -18.15 22.07 -23.95
N LEU A 160 -17.74 22.59 -22.79
CA LEU A 160 -17.16 23.93 -22.65
C LEU A 160 -15.69 23.86 -22.24
N SER A 161 -14.88 24.74 -22.81
CA SER A 161 -13.53 25.03 -22.31
C SER A 161 -13.58 25.82 -20.99
N LEU A 162 -12.50 25.78 -20.20
CA LEU A 162 -12.35 26.61 -19.00
C LEU A 162 -12.52 28.11 -19.33
N THR A 163 -11.91 28.56 -20.43
CA THR A 163 -12.03 29.94 -20.92
C THR A 163 -13.50 30.32 -21.18
N GLY A 164 -14.22 29.48 -21.94
CA GLY A 164 -15.63 29.72 -22.24
C GLY A 164 -16.49 29.74 -20.98
N ALA A 165 -16.33 28.78 -20.09
CA ALA A 165 -17.08 28.71 -18.84
C ALA A 165 -16.86 29.96 -17.96
N MET A 166 -15.62 30.44 -17.86
CA MET A 166 -15.32 31.66 -17.10
C MET A 166 -15.81 32.93 -17.78
N GLN A 167 -15.75 33.04 -19.11
CA GLN A 167 -16.36 34.15 -19.85
C GLN A 167 -17.87 34.21 -19.62
N ILE A 168 -18.54 33.06 -19.73
CA ILE A 168 -19.98 32.95 -19.51
C ILE A 168 -20.34 33.39 -18.09
N ALA A 169 -19.62 32.90 -17.06
CA ALA A 169 -19.88 33.23 -15.67
C ALA A 169 -19.58 34.70 -15.35
N TYR A 170 -18.48 35.25 -15.87
CA TYR A 170 -18.10 36.65 -15.65
C TYR A 170 -19.15 37.60 -16.22
N TYR A 171 -19.50 37.47 -17.51
CA TYR A 171 -20.46 38.37 -18.14
C TYR A 171 -21.87 38.22 -17.58
N ARG A 172 -22.25 37.01 -17.12
CA ARG A 172 -23.51 36.79 -16.40
C ARG A 172 -23.57 37.58 -15.09
N GLY A 173 -22.45 37.64 -14.36
CA GLY A 173 -22.30 38.46 -13.15
C GLY A 173 -22.20 39.95 -13.45
N LEU A 174 -21.41 40.34 -14.47
CA LEU A 174 -21.15 41.72 -14.86
C LEU A 174 -22.45 42.44 -15.20
N HIS A 175 -23.31 41.83 -16.01
CA HIS A 175 -24.55 42.45 -16.49
C HIS A 175 -25.75 42.32 -15.52
N ALA A 176 -25.63 41.49 -14.47
CA ALA A 176 -26.72 41.26 -13.50
C ALA A 176 -27.19 42.53 -12.78
N HIS A 177 -26.34 43.56 -12.65
CA HIS A 177 -26.72 44.84 -12.03
C HIS A 177 -27.83 45.61 -12.80
N LEU A 178 -28.05 45.29 -14.08
CA LEU A 178 -29.12 45.84 -14.89
C LEU A 178 -30.48 45.19 -14.59
N ALA A 179 -30.49 44.05 -13.90
CA ALA A 179 -31.70 43.29 -13.62
C ALA A 179 -32.53 43.95 -12.54
N LYS A 180 -33.59 44.64 -12.96
CA LYS A 180 -34.49 45.43 -12.11
C LYS A 180 -35.94 45.30 -12.57
N GLY A 181 -36.86 45.38 -11.63
CA GLY A 181 -38.29 45.49 -11.90
C GLY A 181 -38.65 46.71 -12.74
N ASP A 182 -39.90 46.77 -13.18
CA ASP A 182 -40.42 47.91 -13.95
C ASP A 182 -40.37 49.22 -13.15
N ASP A 183 -40.40 49.11 -11.82
CA ASP A 183 -40.22 50.18 -10.85
C ASP A 183 -38.75 50.53 -10.55
N GLY A 184 -37.80 49.86 -11.21
CA GLY A 184 -36.37 50.04 -11.00
C GLY A 184 -35.82 49.43 -9.71
N GLN A 185 -36.62 48.68 -8.95
CA GLN A 185 -36.18 48.02 -7.72
C GLN A 185 -35.51 46.67 -8.00
N PRO A 186 -34.52 46.27 -7.17
CA PRO A 186 -33.96 44.92 -7.25
C PRO A 186 -34.99 43.89 -6.77
N GLY A 187 -34.95 42.70 -7.40
CA GLY A 187 -35.76 41.56 -6.97
C GLY A 187 -35.11 40.76 -5.85
N GLY A 188 -35.76 39.67 -5.46
CA GLY A 188 -35.19 38.65 -4.56
C GLY A 188 -35.81 37.28 -4.84
N MET A 189 -35.26 36.24 -4.21
CA MET A 189 -35.73 34.86 -4.40
C MET A 189 -36.00 34.16 -3.08
N LEU A 190 -36.97 33.25 -3.09
CA LEU A 190 -37.40 32.45 -1.94
C LEU A 190 -37.47 30.99 -2.37
N ALA A 191 -36.73 30.11 -1.70
CA ALA A 191 -36.93 28.67 -1.82
C ALA A 191 -38.11 28.26 -0.93
N THR A 192 -39.06 27.52 -1.48
CA THR A 192 -40.26 27.09 -0.75
C THR A 192 -40.62 25.64 -1.04
N GLY A 193 -41.22 24.95 -0.07
CA GLY A 193 -41.66 23.56 -0.17
C GLY A 193 -43.03 23.39 -0.84
N LEU A 194 -43.34 24.20 -1.85
CA LEU A 194 -44.58 24.09 -2.63
C LEU A 194 -44.35 23.22 -3.87
N SER A 195 -45.39 22.52 -4.31
CA SER A 195 -45.40 21.95 -5.66
C SER A 195 -45.40 23.06 -6.72
N TYR A 196 -45.02 22.72 -7.95
CA TYR A 196 -45.02 23.69 -9.07
C TYR A 196 -46.39 24.35 -9.28
N ASP A 197 -47.47 23.57 -9.22
CA ASP A 197 -48.83 24.07 -9.41
C ASP A 197 -49.27 25.01 -8.28
N GLU A 198 -48.96 24.66 -7.02
CA GLU A 198 -49.25 25.53 -5.87
C GLU A 198 -48.44 26.83 -5.90
N ALA A 199 -47.17 26.76 -6.33
CA ALA A 199 -46.32 27.92 -6.52
C ALA A 199 -46.87 28.82 -7.63
N LEU A 200 -47.27 28.25 -8.77
CA LEU A 200 -47.86 29.00 -9.88
C LEU A 200 -49.18 29.66 -9.49
N GLN A 201 -50.05 28.94 -8.78
CA GLN A 201 -51.29 29.50 -8.22
C GLN A 201 -50.99 30.65 -7.25
N SER A 202 -49.99 30.49 -6.39
CA SER A 202 -49.57 31.52 -5.43
C SER A 202 -49.03 32.77 -6.15
N CYS A 203 -48.19 32.60 -7.16
CA CYS A 203 -47.63 33.69 -7.98
C CYS A 203 -48.70 34.44 -8.80
N ASN A 204 -49.80 33.77 -9.16
CA ASN A 204 -50.91 34.37 -9.89
C ASN A 204 -51.89 35.16 -9.00
N ARG A 205 -51.77 35.07 -7.67
CA ARG A 205 -52.60 35.88 -6.77
C ARG A 205 -52.23 37.38 -6.89
N PRO A 206 -53.21 38.29 -6.87
CA PRO A 206 -52.97 39.74 -7.00
C PRO A 206 -51.97 40.28 -5.96
N ASP A 207 -52.02 39.74 -4.74
CA ASP A 207 -51.18 40.15 -3.61
C ASP A 207 -49.69 39.79 -3.79
N PHE A 208 -49.39 38.80 -4.63
CA PHE A 208 -48.06 38.25 -4.87
C PHE A 208 -47.50 38.54 -6.27
N ARG A 209 -48.29 39.19 -7.12
CA ARG A 209 -47.89 39.54 -8.48
C ARG A 209 -46.68 40.48 -8.43
N GLY A 210 -45.50 39.94 -8.70
CA GLY A 210 -44.23 40.66 -8.68
C GLY A 210 -43.65 40.95 -7.29
N ARG A 211 -44.05 40.22 -6.22
CA ARG A 211 -43.54 40.46 -4.85
C ARG A 211 -43.18 39.18 -4.09
N VAL A 212 -42.09 39.25 -3.32
CA VAL A 212 -41.51 38.15 -2.49
C VAL A 212 -42.03 38.19 -1.03
N SER A 213 -43.13 38.89 -0.74
CA SER A 213 -43.64 39.01 0.64
C SER A 213 -44.46 37.81 1.13
N ALA A 214 -44.24 36.61 0.55
CA ALA A 214 -44.97 35.39 0.89
C ALA A 214 -44.40 34.63 2.10
N LYS A 215 -43.18 34.96 2.56
CA LYS A 215 -42.50 34.18 3.61
C LYS A 215 -43.34 34.02 4.88
N LYS A 216 -43.88 35.12 5.43
CA LYS A 216 -44.69 35.07 6.66
C LYS A 216 -45.99 34.27 6.48
N GLU A 217 -46.60 34.34 5.30
CA GLU A 217 -47.81 33.58 4.99
C GLU A 217 -47.52 32.08 4.86
N LEU A 218 -46.40 31.72 4.22
CA LEU A 218 -45.96 30.33 4.08
C LEU A 218 -45.54 29.74 5.42
N GLU A 219 -44.80 30.49 6.23
CA GLU A 219 -44.43 30.10 7.60
C GLU A 219 -45.68 29.93 8.49
N ALA A 220 -46.70 30.79 8.33
CA ALA A 220 -47.98 30.64 9.04
C ALA A 220 -48.79 29.40 8.59
N ARG A 221 -48.49 28.85 7.42
CA ARG A 221 -49.07 27.61 6.87
C ARG A 221 -48.19 26.38 7.10
N ASP A 222 -47.12 26.50 7.89
CA ASP A 222 -46.12 25.46 8.14
C ASP A 222 -45.44 24.94 6.85
N VAL A 223 -45.31 25.82 5.85
CA VAL A 223 -44.61 25.54 4.60
C VAL A 223 -43.18 26.08 4.68
N PHE A 224 -42.20 25.26 4.31
CA PHE A 224 -40.80 25.68 4.21
C PHE A 224 -40.66 26.94 3.34
N ALA A 225 -39.97 27.96 3.85
CA ALA A 225 -39.73 29.22 3.14
C ALA A 225 -38.40 29.85 3.57
N ARG A 226 -37.38 29.80 2.70
CA ARG A 226 -36.03 30.32 2.97
C ARG A 226 -35.61 31.33 1.92
N PRO A 227 -35.34 32.60 2.29
CA PRO A 227 -34.77 33.58 1.37
C PRO A 227 -33.42 33.10 0.84
N LEU A 228 -33.21 33.21 -0.47
CA LEU A 228 -31.91 32.93 -1.08
C LEU A 228 -31.02 34.18 -0.98
N ARG A 229 -29.71 33.96 -0.83
CA ARG A 229 -28.71 35.03 -0.74
C ARG A 229 -28.30 35.48 -2.15
N VAL A 230 -29.23 36.16 -2.81
CA VAL A 230 -29.07 36.73 -4.14
C VAL A 230 -29.46 38.21 -4.10
N ASP A 231 -28.84 39.01 -4.95
CA ASP A 231 -29.03 40.46 -5.06
C ASP A 231 -30.14 40.87 -6.04
N THR A 232 -30.73 39.90 -6.75
CA THR A 232 -31.79 40.12 -7.73
C THR A 232 -32.64 38.85 -7.95
N ALA A 233 -33.74 38.96 -8.72
CA ALA A 233 -34.62 37.83 -9.03
C ALA A 233 -34.26 37.19 -10.38
N TYR A 234 -33.37 36.20 -10.34
CA TYR A 234 -33.04 35.36 -11.50
C TYR A 234 -34.26 34.56 -11.98
N HIS A 235 -34.23 34.11 -13.24
CA HIS A 235 -35.31 33.32 -13.84
C HIS A 235 -36.66 34.05 -13.88
N SER A 236 -36.60 35.37 -14.04
CA SER A 236 -37.76 36.25 -14.01
C SER A 236 -37.64 37.34 -15.08
N HIS A 237 -38.74 38.07 -15.29
CA HIS A 237 -38.77 39.21 -16.19
C HIS A 237 -37.73 40.31 -15.88
N HIS A 238 -37.16 40.36 -14.66
CA HIS A 238 -36.09 41.29 -14.32
C HIS A 238 -34.83 41.07 -15.18
N MET A 239 -34.55 39.82 -15.57
CA MET A 239 -33.34 39.45 -16.31
C MET A 239 -33.39 39.87 -17.80
N LYS A 240 -34.57 40.18 -18.34
CA LYS A 240 -34.72 40.60 -19.74
C LYS A 240 -33.91 41.84 -20.08
N LYS A 241 -33.72 42.75 -19.11
CA LYS A 241 -32.98 44.01 -19.30
C LYS A 241 -31.46 43.80 -19.45
N CYS A 242 -30.91 42.71 -18.91
CA CYS A 242 -29.50 42.37 -19.07
C CYS A 242 -29.24 41.38 -20.21
N GLY A 243 -30.28 40.74 -20.77
CA GLY A 243 -30.13 39.69 -21.78
C GLY A 243 -29.36 40.14 -23.03
N ASP A 244 -29.73 41.29 -23.62
CA ASP A 244 -29.10 41.78 -24.86
C ASP A 244 -27.62 42.15 -24.67
N THR A 245 -27.28 42.87 -23.58
CA THR A 245 -25.89 43.25 -23.31
C THR A 245 -25.04 42.05 -22.93
N TYR A 246 -25.62 41.09 -22.21
CA TYR A 246 -24.98 39.82 -21.91
C TYR A 246 -24.66 39.04 -23.19
N LEU A 247 -25.64 38.90 -24.09
CA LEU A 247 -25.47 38.23 -25.37
C LEU A 247 -24.36 38.88 -26.21
N GLN A 248 -24.35 40.21 -26.29
CA GLN A 248 -23.33 40.95 -27.04
C GLN A 248 -21.92 40.66 -26.52
N SER A 249 -21.73 40.63 -25.19
CA SER A 249 -20.45 40.26 -24.59
C SER A 249 -20.06 38.81 -24.87
N LEU A 250 -21.01 37.87 -24.84
CA LEU A 250 -20.74 36.47 -25.16
C LEU A 250 -20.37 36.27 -26.63
N LEU A 251 -21.08 36.90 -27.56
CA LEU A 251 -20.78 36.81 -28.99
C LEU A 251 -19.45 37.48 -29.36
N ALA A 252 -19.00 38.46 -28.57
CA ALA A 252 -17.66 39.03 -28.69
C ALA A 252 -16.56 38.10 -28.16
N CYS A 253 -16.93 37.10 -27.35
CA CYS A 253 -16.04 36.03 -26.92
C CYS A 253 -16.10 34.87 -27.92
N ASP A 254 -14.96 34.46 -28.47
CA ASP A 254 -14.89 33.26 -29.32
C ASP A 254 -15.02 31.98 -28.48
N ILE A 255 -16.20 31.75 -27.91
CA ILE A 255 -16.47 30.64 -26.99
C ILE A 255 -16.39 29.32 -27.76
N ALA A 256 -15.41 28.50 -27.38
CA ALA A 256 -15.23 27.16 -27.92
C ALA A 256 -16.24 26.19 -27.28
N VAL A 257 -17.03 25.54 -28.14
CA VAL A 257 -18.01 24.51 -27.79
C VAL A 257 -17.64 23.23 -28.51
N SER A 258 -17.62 22.11 -27.78
CA SER A 258 -17.32 20.77 -28.31
C SER A 258 -18.53 19.85 -28.23
N ALA A 259 -18.52 18.81 -29.06
CA ALA A 259 -19.53 17.76 -28.99
C ALA A 259 -19.39 16.97 -27.67
N PRO A 260 -20.51 16.47 -27.11
CA PRO A 260 -20.48 15.68 -25.88
C PRO A 260 -19.64 14.41 -26.05
N ILE A 261 -18.95 14.00 -24.98
CA ILE A 261 -18.25 12.71 -24.93
C ILE A 261 -19.28 11.58 -24.87
N GLN A 262 -19.05 10.48 -25.58
CA GLN A 262 -19.98 9.33 -25.65
C GLN A 262 -20.39 8.75 -24.27
N ASP A 263 -19.54 8.91 -23.25
CA ASP A 263 -19.75 8.28 -21.95
C ASP A 263 -20.52 9.14 -20.93
N CYS A 264 -20.66 10.47 -21.18
CA CYS A 264 -21.32 11.40 -20.27
C CYS A 264 -22.36 12.25 -20.99
N VAL A 265 -23.63 12.18 -20.56
CA VAL A 265 -24.72 13.01 -21.11
C VAL A 265 -25.00 14.24 -20.24
N TRP A 266 -25.17 15.41 -20.85
CA TRP A 266 -25.68 16.58 -20.15
C TRP A 266 -27.18 16.72 -20.37
N SER A 267 -27.97 16.81 -19.29
CA SER A 267 -29.40 17.16 -19.39
C SER A 267 -29.60 18.63 -19.00
N SER A 268 -30.16 19.40 -19.91
CA SER A 268 -30.42 20.83 -19.72
C SER A 268 -31.55 21.02 -18.71
N SER A 269 -31.32 21.84 -17.69
CA SER A 269 -32.34 22.30 -16.75
C SER A 269 -33.17 23.47 -17.31
N VAL A 270 -32.66 24.18 -18.33
CA VAL A 270 -33.42 25.22 -19.04
C VAL A 270 -34.52 24.60 -19.90
N ARG A 271 -34.21 23.46 -20.53
CA ARG A 271 -35.14 22.75 -21.43
C ARG A 271 -35.88 21.59 -20.74
N GLY A 272 -35.23 20.96 -19.76
CA GLY A 272 -35.71 19.74 -19.11
C GLY A 272 -35.48 18.47 -19.94
N ASP A 273 -34.60 18.51 -20.95
CA ASP A 273 -34.35 17.45 -21.93
C ASP A 273 -32.85 17.36 -22.31
N THR A 274 -32.51 16.37 -23.15
CA THR A 274 -31.19 16.19 -23.78
C THR A 274 -31.21 16.54 -25.28
N ASP A 275 -32.33 17.01 -25.83
CA ASP A 275 -32.56 17.19 -27.27
C ASP A 275 -31.55 18.15 -27.93
N ILE A 276 -31.04 19.11 -27.15
CA ILE A 276 -29.99 20.04 -27.61
C ILE A 276 -28.73 19.32 -28.09
N LEU A 277 -28.46 18.11 -27.58
CA LEU A 277 -27.28 17.31 -27.95
C LEU A 277 -27.40 16.67 -29.34
N GLU A 278 -28.61 16.52 -29.86
CA GLU A 278 -28.86 15.94 -31.20
C GLU A 278 -28.83 17.01 -32.31
N GLY A 279 -28.87 18.29 -31.92
CA GLY A 279 -29.00 19.44 -32.82
C GLY A 279 -27.73 20.28 -32.96
N ASP A 280 -27.91 21.52 -33.40
CA ASP A 280 -26.85 22.52 -33.48
C ASP A 280 -26.47 23.03 -32.08
N LEU A 281 -25.19 22.89 -31.72
CA LEU A 281 -24.62 23.34 -30.44
C LEU A 281 -24.19 24.81 -30.46
N SER A 282 -24.31 25.53 -31.59
CA SER A 282 -24.01 26.96 -31.69
C SER A 282 -24.70 27.86 -30.65
N PRO A 283 -25.93 27.56 -30.14
CA PRO A 283 -26.55 28.37 -29.10
C PRO A 283 -25.76 28.40 -27.78
N LEU A 284 -24.92 27.38 -27.50
CA LEU A 284 -24.04 27.35 -26.33
C LEU A 284 -22.91 28.39 -26.39
N LYS A 285 -22.74 29.10 -27.51
CA LYS A 285 -21.83 30.25 -27.63
C LYS A 285 -22.46 31.58 -27.21
N GLY A 286 -23.77 31.62 -26.92
CA GLY A 286 -24.47 32.87 -26.62
C GLY A 286 -25.89 32.64 -26.09
N ASP A 287 -26.87 32.58 -27.00
CA ASP A 287 -28.32 32.64 -26.71
C ASP A 287 -28.80 31.67 -25.62
N TYR A 288 -28.17 30.49 -25.52
CA TYR A 288 -28.52 29.52 -24.50
C TYR A 288 -28.32 30.08 -23.08
N TRP A 289 -27.23 30.81 -22.85
CA TRP A 289 -26.90 31.32 -21.52
C TRP A 289 -27.78 32.49 -21.10
N VAL A 290 -28.27 33.29 -22.07
CA VAL A 290 -29.32 34.29 -21.82
C VAL A 290 -30.59 33.59 -21.34
N LYS A 291 -31.01 32.53 -22.04
CA LYS A 291 -32.17 31.71 -21.62
C LYS A 291 -31.95 31.05 -20.27
N ASN A 292 -30.75 30.57 -19.96
CA ASN A 292 -30.40 30.05 -18.63
C ASN A 292 -30.63 31.08 -17.52
N MET A 293 -30.35 32.36 -17.77
CA MET A 293 -30.56 33.43 -16.80
C MET A 293 -32.04 33.86 -16.69
N GLU A 294 -32.79 33.80 -17.79
CA GLU A 294 -34.17 34.33 -17.88
C GLU A 294 -35.27 33.31 -17.61
N GLN A 295 -35.10 32.07 -18.04
CA GLN A 295 -36.14 31.03 -18.01
C GLN A 295 -36.13 30.26 -16.70
N THR A 296 -37.28 29.64 -16.38
CA THR A 296 -37.45 28.77 -15.20
C THR A 296 -36.50 27.58 -15.26
N VAL A 297 -35.85 27.26 -14.15
CA VAL A 297 -35.01 26.06 -14.01
C VAL A 297 -35.90 24.84 -13.76
N LEU A 298 -35.93 23.91 -14.71
CA LEU A 298 -36.68 22.66 -14.68
C LEU A 298 -35.84 21.51 -14.12
N LEU A 299 -35.30 21.67 -12.90
CA LEU A 299 -34.35 20.73 -12.30
C LEU A 299 -34.91 19.29 -12.19
N SER A 300 -36.15 19.12 -11.73
CA SER A 300 -36.77 17.79 -11.60
C SER A 300 -36.88 17.06 -12.95
N ARG A 301 -37.30 17.79 -14.00
CA ARG A 301 -37.39 17.27 -15.38
C ARG A 301 -36.02 16.89 -15.93
N ALA A 302 -34.99 17.69 -15.66
CA ALA A 302 -33.63 17.39 -16.10
C ALA A 302 -33.06 16.15 -15.39
N LEU A 303 -33.37 15.95 -14.10
CA LEU A 303 -33.00 14.73 -13.38
C LEU A 303 -33.73 13.49 -13.95
N GLU A 304 -35.05 13.59 -14.19
CA GLU A 304 -35.85 12.54 -14.83
C GLU A 304 -35.33 12.19 -16.24
N SER A 305 -34.99 13.20 -17.02
CA SER A 305 -34.38 13.06 -18.35
C SER A 305 -33.00 12.39 -18.28
N ALA A 306 -32.13 12.79 -17.34
CA ALA A 306 -30.83 12.16 -17.16
C ALA A 306 -30.97 10.67 -16.82
N ILE A 307 -31.94 10.30 -15.97
CA ILE A 307 -32.25 8.90 -15.67
C ILE A 307 -32.72 8.15 -16.92
N THR A 308 -33.65 8.74 -17.68
CA THR A 308 -34.26 8.08 -18.84
C THR A 308 -33.22 7.81 -19.94
N ASN A 309 -32.29 8.74 -20.14
CA ASN A 309 -31.31 8.65 -21.22
C ASN A 309 -30.05 7.86 -20.85
N ARG A 310 -29.67 7.81 -19.56
CA ARG A 310 -28.37 7.25 -19.15
C ARG A 310 -28.35 6.54 -17.79
N GLY A 311 -29.45 6.55 -17.05
CA GLY A 311 -29.58 5.80 -15.80
C GLY A 311 -29.75 4.29 -16.02
N PRO A 312 -29.86 3.51 -14.94
CA PRO A 312 -29.87 3.93 -13.53
C PRO A 312 -28.51 4.46 -13.03
N PHE A 313 -28.53 5.23 -11.94
CA PHE A 313 -27.33 5.73 -11.28
C PHE A 313 -27.30 5.25 -9.84
N ASP A 314 -26.17 4.74 -9.36
CA ASP A 314 -25.99 4.21 -8.00
C ASP A 314 -25.49 5.27 -7.02
N MET A 315 -24.94 6.36 -7.58
CA MET A 315 -24.42 7.48 -6.83
C MET A 315 -24.76 8.81 -7.49
N VAL A 316 -25.08 9.78 -6.64
CA VAL A 316 -25.14 11.20 -6.98
C VAL A 316 -24.02 11.94 -6.27
N VAL A 317 -23.26 12.71 -7.05
CA VAL A 317 -22.20 13.58 -6.55
C VAL A 317 -22.60 15.02 -6.80
N GLU A 318 -22.85 15.76 -5.72
CA GLU A 318 -23.19 17.17 -5.77
C GLU A 318 -21.93 18.03 -5.75
N VAL A 319 -21.66 18.69 -6.88
CA VAL A 319 -20.51 19.55 -7.10
C VAL A 319 -20.91 20.99 -6.78
N GLY A 320 -20.23 21.56 -5.80
CA GLY A 320 -20.59 22.84 -5.21
C GLY A 320 -19.96 23.07 -3.85
N PRO A 321 -20.06 24.28 -3.28
CA PRO A 321 -19.52 24.63 -1.96
C PRO A 321 -20.34 24.08 -0.78
N HIS A 322 -21.55 23.59 -1.03
CA HIS A 322 -22.41 22.93 -0.04
C HIS A 322 -23.51 22.13 -0.74
N PRO A 323 -23.92 20.95 -0.22
CA PRO A 323 -24.98 20.14 -0.80
C PRO A 323 -26.38 20.74 -0.57
N ALA A 324 -26.75 21.75 -1.35
CA ALA A 324 -28.01 22.46 -1.26
C ALA A 324 -29.16 21.76 -2.00
N LEU A 325 -28.84 20.89 -2.96
CA LEU A 325 -29.77 20.20 -3.85
C LEU A 325 -30.04 18.76 -3.43
N LYS A 326 -29.38 18.25 -2.39
CA LYS A 326 -29.58 16.90 -1.86
C LYS A 326 -31.04 16.51 -1.68
N SER A 327 -31.80 17.25 -0.87
CA SER A 327 -33.21 16.92 -0.59
C SER A 327 -34.08 16.92 -1.86
N PRO A 328 -34.16 18.00 -2.66
CA PRO A 328 -35.02 18.01 -3.85
C PRO A 328 -34.58 16.99 -4.91
N SER A 329 -33.27 16.70 -5.01
CA SER A 329 -32.77 15.66 -5.90
C SER A 329 -33.21 14.28 -5.42
N GLU A 330 -33.00 13.94 -4.13
CA GLU A 330 -33.43 12.66 -3.56
C GLU A 330 -34.94 12.45 -3.71
N ASP A 331 -35.77 13.49 -3.51
CA ASP A 331 -37.22 13.39 -3.65
C ASP A 331 -37.63 13.06 -5.10
N THR A 332 -36.98 13.71 -6.08
CA THR A 332 -37.19 13.41 -7.51
C THR A 332 -36.75 11.99 -7.84
N LEU A 333 -35.56 11.58 -7.39
CA LEU A 333 -34.99 10.26 -7.68
C LEU A 333 -35.80 9.12 -7.03
N LYS A 334 -36.30 9.31 -5.80
CA LYS A 334 -37.20 8.36 -5.12
C LYS A 334 -38.51 8.18 -5.88
N GLY A 335 -39.03 9.26 -6.46
CA GLY A 335 -40.23 9.22 -7.30
C GLY A 335 -40.08 8.30 -8.52
N VAL A 336 -38.85 8.18 -9.05
CA VAL A 336 -38.55 7.35 -10.22
C VAL A 336 -38.13 5.91 -9.84
N PHE A 337 -37.20 5.75 -8.91
CA PHE A 337 -36.56 4.45 -8.60
C PHE A 337 -37.15 3.72 -7.38
N SER A 338 -38.15 4.27 -6.69
CA SER A 338 -38.67 3.78 -5.39
C SER A 338 -37.62 3.71 -4.25
N SER A 339 -36.36 4.06 -4.52
CA SER A 339 -35.24 4.19 -3.60
C SER A 339 -34.31 5.31 -4.09
N ALA A 340 -33.59 5.98 -3.21
CA ALA A 340 -32.62 7.00 -3.61
C ALA A 340 -31.23 6.38 -3.81
N PRO A 341 -30.51 6.73 -4.90
CA PRO A 341 -29.07 6.47 -4.99
C PRO A 341 -28.29 7.12 -3.83
N HIS A 342 -27.07 6.65 -3.59
CA HIS A 342 -26.22 7.25 -2.56
C HIS A 342 -25.86 8.70 -2.93
N TYR A 343 -26.11 9.64 -2.03
CA TYR A 343 -25.92 11.06 -2.30
C TYR A 343 -24.79 11.67 -1.47
N THR A 344 -23.78 12.23 -2.13
CA THR A 344 -22.65 12.90 -1.47
C THR A 344 -22.38 14.29 -2.05
N GLY A 345 -22.02 15.23 -1.18
CA GLY A 345 -21.48 16.53 -1.60
C GLY A 345 -19.95 16.53 -1.56
N ILE A 346 -19.33 17.34 -2.41
CA ILE A 346 -17.86 17.45 -2.48
C ILE A 346 -17.29 18.47 -1.48
N LEU A 347 -18.04 19.51 -1.15
CA LEU A 347 -17.74 20.45 -0.08
C LEU A 347 -18.93 20.58 0.86
N LYS A 348 -18.67 20.92 2.11
CA LYS A 348 -19.71 21.15 3.11
C LYS A 348 -19.30 22.25 4.07
N ARG A 349 -20.09 23.32 4.09
CA ARG A 349 -19.96 24.39 5.09
C ARG A 349 -19.77 23.85 6.52
N GLY A 350 -18.71 24.30 7.19
CA GLY A 350 -18.38 23.93 8.56
C GLY A 350 -17.66 22.58 8.72
N GLN A 351 -17.24 21.96 7.62
CA GLN A 351 -16.38 20.79 7.57
C GLN A 351 -15.08 21.15 6.83
N ASP A 352 -13.98 20.46 7.15
CA ASP A 352 -12.72 20.60 6.39
C ASP A 352 -12.94 20.15 4.93
N ASP A 353 -12.46 20.95 3.98
CA ASP A 353 -12.71 20.76 2.56
C ASP A 353 -12.02 19.48 2.03
N LEU A 354 -10.82 19.17 2.55
CA LEU A 354 -10.10 17.93 2.20
C LEU A 354 -10.82 16.71 2.75
N ASP A 355 -11.34 16.79 3.98
CA ASP A 355 -12.12 15.70 4.55
C ASP A 355 -13.40 15.45 3.75
N ALA A 356 -14.08 16.50 3.29
CA ALA A 356 -15.30 16.39 2.49
C ALA A 356 -15.05 15.69 1.15
N ILE A 357 -14.06 16.15 0.38
CA ILE A 357 -13.72 15.52 -0.91
C ILE A 357 -13.15 14.10 -0.73
N SER A 358 -12.32 13.87 0.29
CA SER A 358 -11.78 12.53 0.58
C SER A 358 -12.87 11.55 0.97
N SER A 359 -13.87 12.01 1.74
CA SER A 359 -15.03 11.20 2.11
C SER A 359 -15.86 10.84 0.87
N ALA A 360 -16.08 11.79 -0.04
CA ALA A 360 -16.79 11.55 -1.29
C ALA A 360 -16.06 10.55 -2.19
N LEU A 361 -14.73 10.67 -2.32
CA LEU A 361 -13.91 9.70 -3.05
C LEU A 361 -13.91 8.32 -2.38
N GLY A 362 -13.93 8.26 -1.05
CA GLY A 362 -14.08 7.01 -0.30
C GLY A 362 -15.42 6.32 -0.57
N LEU A 363 -16.52 7.09 -0.61
CA LEU A 363 -17.83 6.56 -0.97
C LEU A 363 -17.85 6.10 -2.43
N TYR A 364 -17.29 6.87 -3.35
CA TYR A 364 -17.19 6.52 -4.77
C TYR A 364 -16.37 5.23 -4.97
N TRP A 365 -15.22 5.09 -4.31
CA TRP A 365 -14.43 3.86 -4.28
C TRP A 365 -15.21 2.66 -3.73
N SER A 366 -15.97 2.86 -2.66
CA SER A 366 -16.77 1.80 -2.04
C SER A 366 -17.94 1.34 -2.93
N THR A 367 -18.52 2.25 -3.71
CA THR A 367 -19.68 2.00 -4.58
C THR A 367 -19.26 1.43 -5.93
N MET A 368 -18.29 2.07 -6.60
CA MET A 368 -17.86 1.74 -7.96
C MET A 368 -16.75 0.68 -8.02
N GLY A 369 -16.27 0.23 -6.85
CA GLY A 369 -15.28 -0.83 -6.72
C GLY A 369 -13.84 -0.33 -6.74
N SER A 370 -12.91 -1.22 -6.42
CA SER A 370 -11.57 -0.81 -5.98
C SER A 370 -10.65 -0.22 -7.05
N LYS A 371 -11.04 -0.31 -8.33
CA LYS A 371 -10.30 0.26 -9.46
C LYS A 371 -10.88 1.60 -9.95
N SER A 372 -11.95 2.09 -9.31
CA SER A 372 -12.68 3.27 -9.76
C SER A 372 -11.97 4.60 -9.46
N VAL A 373 -11.15 4.64 -8.42
CA VAL A 373 -10.37 5.83 -8.02
C VAL A 373 -8.91 5.67 -8.43
N ASP A 374 -8.40 6.64 -9.22
CA ASP A 374 -6.97 6.85 -9.44
C ASP A 374 -6.38 7.65 -8.27
N PHE A 375 -6.04 6.96 -7.18
CA PHE A 375 -5.38 7.59 -6.03
C PHE A 375 -4.01 8.18 -6.38
N ALA A 376 -3.32 7.66 -7.40
CA ALA A 376 -2.07 8.24 -7.87
C ALA A 376 -2.36 9.58 -8.57
N GLY A 377 -3.37 9.63 -9.43
CA GLY A 377 -3.91 10.85 -10.01
C GLY A 377 -4.35 11.88 -8.97
N PHE A 378 -5.09 11.47 -7.93
CA PHE A 378 -5.47 12.35 -6.83
C PHE A 378 -4.25 12.88 -6.05
N ARG A 379 -3.28 12.03 -5.72
CA ARG A 379 -2.02 12.45 -5.07
C ARG A 379 -1.23 13.45 -5.94
N ARG A 380 -1.18 13.21 -7.26
CA ARG A 380 -0.58 14.14 -8.23
C ARG A 380 -1.32 15.48 -8.23
N ALA A 381 -2.65 15.48 -8.13
CA ALA A 381 -3.44 16.70 -8.00
C ALA A 381 -3.15 17.47 -6.70
N CYS A 382 -2.94 16.77 -5.58
CA CYS A 382 -2.59 17.40 -4.31
C CYS A 382 -1.21 18.09 -4.34
N LEU A 383 -0.18 17.38 -4.84
CA LEU A 383 1.21 17.85 -4.79
C LEU A 383 1.58 18.78 -5.98
N GLY A 384 0.96 18.58 -7.15
CA GLY A 384 1.18 19.40 -8.35
C GLY A 384 2.38 18.95 -9.19
N SER A 385 2.34 19.23 -10.49
CA SER A 385 3.25 18.71 -11.52
C SER A 385 4.75 18.84 -11.23
N SER A 386 5.14 19.88 -10.50
CA SER A 386 6.51 20.19 -10.09
C SER A 386 6.96 19.47 -8.81
N GLU A 387 6.01 19.09 -7.93
CA GLU A 387 6.29 18.24 -6.76
C GLU A 387 5.96 16.77 -7.01
N ILE A 388 5.49 16.43 -8.22
CA ILE A 388 5.63 15.08 -8.79
C ILE A 388 7.09 14.89 -9.25
N GLY A 389 7.98 15.03 -8.28
CA GLY A 389 8.81 13.87 -8.06
C GLY A 389 7.85 12.72 -7.74
N GLN A 390 7.71 11.77 -8.68
CA GLN A 390 7.84 10.39 -8.19
C GLN A 390 9.04 10.43 -7.23
N PRO A 391 8.93 9.95 -5.98
CA PRO A 391 9.99 10.12 -4.99
C PRO A 391 11.33 9.86 -5.70
N GLU A 392 12.30 10.78 -5.59
CA GLU A 392 13.53 10.85 -6.41
C GLU A 392 14.14 9.47 -6.77
N ARG A 393 13.96 8.50 -5.86
CA ARG A 393 14.26 7.06 -6.00
C ARG A 393 13.64 6.34 -7.21
N TYR A 394 12.42 6.68 -7.65
CA TYR A 394 11.75 6.02 -8.78
C TYR A 394 12.32 6.46 -10.14
N ARG A 395 12.74 7.73 -10.26
CA ARG A 395 13.25 8.31 -11.53
C ARG A 395 14.75 8.13 -11.71
N LEU A 396 15.54 8.25 -10.63
CA LEU A 396 17.00 8.17 -10.72
C LEU A 396 17.56 6.76 -10.58
N GLY A 397 16.77 5.76 -10.14
CA GLY A 397 17.15 4.35 -10.20
C GLY A 397 18.60 4.08 -9.81
N GLN A 398 19.10 4.71 -8.74
CA GLN A 398 20.44 4.43 -8.24
C GLN A 398 20.43 3.38 -7.13
N ASP A 399 19.26 3.02 -6.58
CA ASP A 399 19.13 1.86 -5.71
C ASP A 399 19.04 0.60 -6.58
N SER A 400 20.17 0.19 -7.17
CA SER A 400 20.34 -1.13 -7.76
C SER A 400 19.93 -2.21 -6.73
N PRO A 401 19.24 -3.29 -7.15
CA PRO A 401 18.93 -4.41 -6.26
C PRO A 401 20.16 -4.82 -5.47
N CYS A 402 20.04 -4.79 -4.14
CA CYS A 402 21.19 -4.90 -3.26
C CYS A 402 21.45 -6.37 -2.90
N GLY A 403 21.70 -7.21 -3.91
CA GLY A 403 21.86 -8.65 -3.74
C GLY A 403 20.69 -9.25 -2.96
N LEU A 404 20.99 -10.06 -1.95
CA LEU A 404 20.00 -10.69 -1.06
C LEU A 404 19.11 -9.71 -0.27
N LEU A 405 19.55 -8.48 -0.01
CA LEU A 405 18.75 -7.49 0.72
C LEU A 405 17.55 -7.01 -0.10
N GLY A 406 17.65 -7.05 -1.44
CA GLY A 406 16.60 -6.59 -2.35
C GLY A 406 16.54 -5.08 -2.52
N ARG A 407 15.35 -4.57 -2.80
CA ARG A 407 15.07 -3.15 -3.06
C ARG A 407 14.45 -2.50 -1.84
N ARG A 408 14.90 -1.28 -1.53
CA ARG A 408 14.35 -0.48 -0.43
C ARG A 408 12.93 -0.03 -0.76
N MET A 409 12.01 -0.20 0.18
CA MET A 409 10.59 0.10 0.00
C MET A 409 10.30 1.59 0.20
N LEU A 410 9.18 2.06 -0.35
CA LEU A 410 8.77 3.47 -0.31
C LEU A 410 7.99 3.83 0.97
N ASP A 411 7.46 2.84 1.68
CA ASP A 411 6.70 2.99 2.93
C ASP A 411 7.60 3.00 4.17
N ASP A 412 8.92 3.12 3.99
CA ASP A 412 9.87 3.19 5.10
C ASP A 412 10.05 4.61 5.65
N ASP A 413 10.42 4.70 6.94
CA ASP A 413 10.65 5.97 7.62
C ASP A 413 12.08 6.05 8.19
N ALA A 414 12.46 7.18 8.79
CA ALA A 414 13.79 7.38 9.35
C ALA A 414 14.15 6.41 10.50
N HIS A 415 13.15 5.75 11.08
CA HIS A 415 13.26 4.85 12.23
C HIS A 415 12.94 3.38 11.91
N GLY A 416 12.51 3.07 10.69
CA GLY A 416 12.01 1.76 10.30
C GLY A 416 12.22 1.50 8.82
N LEU A 417 13.45 1.17 8.43
CA LEU A 417 13.84 0.85 7.06
C LEU A 417 13.30 -0.51 6.63
N ARG A 418 12.86 -0.62 5.37
CA ARG A 418 12.28 -1.86 4.82
C ARG A 418 12.85 -2.17 3.45
N TRP A 419 13.15 -3.43 3.21
CA TRP A 419 13.57 -3.91 1.90
C TRP A 419 12.77 -5.14 1.51
N ARG A 420 12.39 -5.20 0.23
CA ARG A 420 11.65 -6.31 -0.37
C ARG A 420 12.50 -6.96 -1.44
N ASN A 421 12.51 -8.28 -1.47
CA ASN A 421 13.22 -9.07 -2.48
C ASN A 421 12.37 -10.26 -2.96
N ILE A 422 12.59 -10.69 -4.20
CA ILE A 422 12.04 -11.95 -4.72
C ILE A 422 13.24 -12.88 -4.91
N LEU A 423 13.44 -13.83 -3.99
CA LEU A 423 14.55 -14.76 -4.06
C LEU A 423 14.27 -15.84 -5.11
N THR A 424 15.18 -15.93 -6.07
CA THR A 424 15.23 -16.97 -7.10
C THR A 424 16.65 -17.55 -7.18
N LEU A 425 16.77 -18.82 -7.56
CA LEU A 425 18.07 -19.43 -7.82
C LEU A 425 18.75 -18.90 -9.08
N ASP A 426 17.98 -18.39 -10.05
CA ASP A 426 18.53 -17.88 -11.31
C ASP A 426 19.28 -16.56 -11.11
N GLU A 427 18.80 -15.70 -10.20
CA GLU A 427 19.47 -14.43 -9.86
C GLU A 427 20.60 -14.61 -8.84
N ASN A 428 20.59 -15.70 -8.06
CA ASN A 428 21.58 -15.99 -7.02
C ASN A 428 22.10 -17.42 -7.21
N THR A 429 22.74 -17.68 -8.34
CA THR A 429 23.14 -19.02 -8.80
C THR A 429 24.00 -19.77 -7.79
N TRP A 430 24.83 -19.05 -7.03
CA TRP A 430 25.67 -19.62 -5.99
C TRP A 430 24.88 -20.26 -4.84
N LEU A 431 23.63 -19.85 -4.57
CA LEU A 431 22.81 -20.46 -3.50
C LEU A 431 22.57 -21.95 -3.74
N ALA A 432 22.56 -22.41 -5.01
CA ALA A 432 22.40 -23.82 -5.34
C ALA A 432 23.48 -24.72 -4.70
N GLY A 433 24.64 -24.15 -4.37
CA GLY A 433 25.72 -24.85 -3.67
C GLY A 433 25.49 -25.08 -2.17
N HIS A 434 24.45 -24.48 -1.57
CA HIS A 434 24.07 -24.70 -0.16
C HIS A 434 22.91 -25.71 -0.05
N GLU A 435 23.15 -26.93 -0.53
CA GLU A 435 22.17 -28.01 -0.46
C GLU A 435 22.30 -28.75 0.88
N ILE A 436 21.27 -28.62 1.72
CA ILE A 436 21.25 -29.18 3.07
C ILE A 436 20.02 -30.07 3.22
N LEU A 437 20.24 -31.32 3.61
CA LEU A 437 19.22 -32.35 3.79
C LEU A 437 18.33 -32.55 2.54
N GLY A 438 18.88 -32.32 1.35
CA GLY A 438 18.22 -32.48 0.05
C GLY A 438 17.46 -31.27 -0.46
N GLU A 439 17.50 -30.14 0.26
CA GLU A 439 16.88 -28.87 -0.12
C GLU A 439 17.92 -27.76 -0.25
N VAL A 440 17.69 -26.78 -1.12
CA VAL A 440 18.53 -25.58 -1.19
C VAL A 440 18.04 -24.61 -0.13
N LEU A 441 18.84 -24.43 0.93
CA LEU A 441 18.48 -23.59 2.06
C LEU A 441 19.22 -22.27 2.01
N MET A 442 18.56 -21.21 2.45
CA MET A 442 19.23 -19.93 2.69
C MET A 442 20.25 -20.11 3.83
N PRO A 443 21.56 -19.86 3.59
CA PRO A 443 22.56 -20.03 4.62
C PRO A 443 22.34 -19.03 5.77
N CYS A 444 22.66 -19.44 7.00
CA CYS A 444 22.64 -18.54 8.16
C CYS A 444 23.53 -17.30 7.92
N ALA A 445 24.67 -17.51 7.27
CA ALA A 445 25.58 -16.45 6.84
C ALA A 445 24.91 -15.41 5.93
N GLY A 446 23.90 -15.82 5.15
CA GLY A 446 23.12 -14.93 4.32
C GLY A 446 22.35 -13.88 5.13
N TYR A 447 21.74 -14.27 6.25
CA TYR A 447 21.05 -13.33 7.14
C TYR A 447 22.03 -12.33 7.77
N ILE A 448 23.24 -12.77 8.11
CA ILE A 448 24.30 -11.87 8.61
C ILE A 448 24.72 -10.88 7.53
N SER A 449 24.99 -11.33 6.32
CA SER A 449 25.34 -10.43 5.20
C SER A 449 24.22 -9.42 4.91
N ILE A 450 22.94 -9.82 5.00
CA ILE A 450 21.77 -8.92 4.89
C ILE A 450 21.78 -7.88 6.01
N ALA A 451 21.95 -8.31 7.27
CA ALA A 451 21.95 -7.43 8.43
C ALA A 451 23.10 -6.40 8.37
N LEU A 452 24.31 -6.83 8.01
CA LEU A 452 25.46 -5.95 7.82
C LEU A 452 25.23 -4.97 6.66
N LYS A 453 24.65 -5.43 5.55
CA LYS A 453 24.35 -4.55 4.42
C LYS A 453 23.29 -3.51 4.77
N ALA A 454 22.25 -3.90 5.50
CA ALA A 454 21.25 -2.98 6.05
C ALA A 454 21.90 -1.96 7.01
N GLY A 455 22.81 -2.41 7.88
CA GLY A 455 23.62 -1.56 8.76
C GLY A 455 24.42 -0.49 8.01
N ARG A 456 25.04 -0.85 6.89
CA ARG A 456 25.74 0.11 6.04
C ARG A 456 24.79 1.15 5.43
N GLN A 457 23.56 0.77 5.08
CA GLN A 457 22.58 1.72 4.54
C GLN A 457 22.00 2.66 5.61
N LEU A 458 21.97 2.24 6.88
CA LEU A 458 21.55 3.06 8.02
C LEU A 458 22.48 4.25 8.29
N THR A 459 23.73 4.22 7.82
CA THR A 459 24.69 5.29 8.13
C THR A 459 24.50 6.55 7.28
N ALA A 460 23.69 6.47 6.21
CA ALA A 460 23.51 7.54 5.23
C ALA A 460 24.85 8.09 4.69
N GLY A 461 25.85 7.22 4.51
CA GLY A 461 27.16 7.58 3.97
C GLY A 461 28.18 8.05 4.99
N ARG A 462 27.85 8.10 6.29
CA ARG A 462 28.82 8.36 7.36
C ARG A 462 29.88 7.24 7.43
N PRO A 463 31.15 7.55 7.73
CA PRO A 463 32.20 6.55 7.83
C PRO A 463 31.91 5.57 8.97
N ILE A 464 32.21 4.29 8.73
CA ILE A 464 31.96 3.18 9.66
C ILE A 464 33.30 2.74 10.22
N SER A 465 33.46 2.75 11.54
CA SER A 465 34.64 2.20 12.21
C SER A 465 34.52 0.69 12.40
N LEU A 466 33.34 0.21 12.83
CA LEU A 466 33.05 -1.19 13.09
C LEU A 466 31.56 -1.48 12.82
N LEU A 467 31.26 -2.70 12.40
CA LEU A 467 29.89 -3.13 12.12
C LEU A 467 29.61 -4.47 12.76
N GLU A 468 28.48 -4.59 13.47
CA GLU A 468 28.13 -5.81 14.20
C GLU A 468 26.71 -6.28 13.93
N ALA A 469 26.55 -7.60 13.88
CA ALA A 469 25.27 -8.30 14.00
C ALA A 469 25.25 -9.07 15.33
N ARG A 470 24.34 -8.73 16.24
CA ARG A 470 24.22 -9.30 17.59
C ARG A 470 22.94 -10.08 17.77
N ASP A 471 22.98 -11.08 18.64
CA ASP A 471 21.84 -11.89 19.08
C ASP A 471 20.99 -12.39 17.91
N VAL A 472 21.66 -12.86 16.87
CA VAL A 472 20.99 -13.30 15.65
C VAL A 472 20.39 -14.67 15.90
N GLU A 473 19.06 -14.73 15.96
CA GLU A 473 18.29 -15.96 16.07
C GLU A 473 17.77 -16.39 14.70
N VAL A 474 18.13 -17.61 14.30
CA VAL A 474 17.62 -18.22 13.07
C VAL A 474 16.54 -19.23 13.42
N ARG A 475 15.36 -19.00 12.88
CA ARG A 475 14.19 -19.88 12.90
C ARG A 475 14.18 -20.65 11.56
N PRO A 476 13.31 -21.65 11.33
CA PRO A 476 13.48 -22.60 10.24
C PRO A 476 13.93 -21.90 8.94
N PRO A 477 15.10 -22.27 8.39
CA PRO A 477 15.74 -21.53 7.32
C PRO A 477 14.83 -21.51 6.09
N VAL A 478 14.95 -20.46 5.29
CA VAL A 478 14.14 -20.30 4.07
C VAL A 478 14.60 -21.33 3.04
N ALA A 479 13.72 -22.23 2.64
CA ALA A 479 13.95 -23.10 1.49
C ALA A 479 13.76 -22.27 0.21
N VAL A 480 14.78 -22.23 -0.65
CA VAL A 480 14.74 -21.50 -1.92
C VAL A 480 14.29 -22.48 -3.01
N PRO A 481 13.11 -22.28 -3.62
CA PRO A 481 12.58 -23.24 -4.57
C PRO A 481 13.34 -23.20 -5.89
N LYS A 482 13.30 -24.30 -6.62
CA LYS A 482 13.85 -24.38 -7.98
C LYS A 482 12.92 -23.63 -8.95
N HIS A 483 13.50 -23.03 -9.99
CA HIS A 483 12.75 -22.35 -11.05
C HIS A 483 11.61 -23.25 -11.61
N PRO A 484 10.40 -22.72 -11.87
CA PRO A 484 10.01 -21.29 -11.97
C PRO A 484 9.53 -20.63 -10.68
N ASP A 485 9.54 -21.36 -9.56
CA ASP A 485 9.04 -20.83 -8.30
C ASP A 485 10.02 -19.83 -7.68
N SER A 486 9.49 -18.92 -6.86
CA SER A 486 10.27 -17.90 -6.15
C SER A 486 9.74 -17.70 -4.74
N VAL A 487 10.57 -17.12 -3.86
CA VAL A 487 10.15 -16.78 -2.49
C VAL A 487 10.27 -15.29 -2.28
N GLU A 488 9.15 -14.66 -1.93
CA GLU A 488 9.16 -13.27 -1.52
C GLU A 488 9.74 -13.14 -0.10
N THR A 489 10.64 -12.19 0.06
CA THR A 489 11.28 -11.88 1.35
C THR A 489 11.24 -10.40 1.66
N MET A 490 11.25 -10.10 2.96
CA MET A 490 11.22 -8.76 3.49
C MET A 490 12.18 -8.64 4.66
N CYS A 491 13.08 -7.66 4.59
CA CYS A 491 13.97 -7.24 5.67
C CYS A 491 13.44 -5.95 6.29
N ILE A 492 13.39 -5.89 7.62
CA ILE A 492 12.96 -4.71 8.37
C ILE A 492 14.05 -4.36 9.37
N ALA A 493 14.55 -3.12 9.35
CA ALA A 493 15.49 -2.60 10.34
C ALA A 493 14.88 -1.41 11.09
N ARG A 494 14.59 -1.57 12.38
CA ARG A 494 14.01 -0.53 13.24
C ARG A 494 15.08 0.12 14.10
N VAL A 495 15.39 1.38 13.83
CA VAL A 495 16.41 2.15 14.56
C VAL A 495 15.92 2.44 15.97
N GLN A 496 16.74 2.06 16.95
CA GLN A 496 16.48 2.32 18.36
C GLN A 496 17.09 3.67 18.77
N PRO A 497 16.47 4.40 19.71
CA PRO A 497 17.06 5.62 20.25
C PRO A 497 18.38 5.31 20.97
N SER A 498 19.50 5.75 20.41
CA SER A 498 20.82 5.64 21.03
C SER A 498 21.18 6.91 21.79
N GLN A 499 21.81 6.78 22.96
CA GLN A 499 22.37 7.91 23.71
C GLN A 499 23.69 8.42 23.10
N ASP A 500 24.40 7.57 22.36
CA ASP A 500 25.65 7.91 21.70
C ASP A 500 25.41 8.25 20.22
N ARG A 501 25.81 9.46 19.81
CA ARG A 501 25.68 9.92 18.42
C ARG A 501 26.57 9.15 17.44
N ASN A 502 27.59 8.46 17.94
CA ASN A 502 28.51 7.65 17.15
C ASN A 502 28.08 6.18 17.06
N ILE A 503 26.95 5.79 17.65
CA ILE A 503 26.46 4.41 17.60
C ILE A 503 25.03 4.41 17.07
N ILE A 504 24.81 3.67 15.98
CA ILE A 504 23.47 3.36 15.48
C ILE A 504 23.13 1.94 15.92
N GLU A 505 22.04 1.80 16.67
CA GLU A 505 21.47 0.50 16.99
C GLU A 505 20.15 0.31 16.27
N ALA A 506 19.92 -0.87 15.71
CA ALA A 506 18.64 -1.22 15.09
C ALA A 506 18.26 -2.67 15.38
N GLU A 507 16.98 -2.92 15.60
CA GLU A 507 16.44 -4.28 15.57
C GLU A 507 16.22 -4.71 14.12
N PHE A 508 16.59 -5.93 13.79
CA PHE A 508 16.45 -6.51 12.46
C PHE A 508 15.51 -7.71 12.50
N ASP A 509 14.51 -7.73 11.61
CA ASP A 509 13.65 -8.88 11.34
C ASP A 509 13.75 -9.24 9.85
N PHE A 510 13.92 -10.53 9.55
CA PHE A 510 13.83 -11.08 8.21
C PHE A 510 12.64 -12.03 8.10
N CYS A 511 11.71 -11.71 7.21
CA CYS A 511 10.48 -12.44 6.98
C CYS A 511 10.42 -12.96 5.54
N TYR A 512 9.70 -14.06 5.33
CA TYR A 512 9.41 -14.58 4.01
C TYR A 512 7.95 -15.04 3.91
N TRP A 513 7.46 -15.11 2.67
CA TRP A 513 6.16 -15.68 2.35
C TRP A 513 6.32 -17.07 1.73
N PRO A 514 5.90 -18.15 2.41
CA PRO A 514 5.95 -19.48 1.83
C PRO A 514 4.89 -19.62 0.73
N SER A 515 5.23 -20.31 -0.36
CA SER A 515 4.33 -20.52 -1.50
C SER A 515 3.05 -21.28 -1.14
N SER A 516 3.05 -22.03 -0.03
CA SER A 516 1.92 -22.83 0.47
C SER A 516 1.09 -22.16 1.57
N GLY A 517 1.42 -20.92 1.98
CA GLY A 517 0.78 -20.24 3.11
C GLY A 517 0.41 -18.79 2.84
N THR A 518 -0.60 -18.30 3.56
CA THR A 518 -1.07 -16.89 3.44
C THR A 518 -0.40 -15.96 4.46
N ALA A 519 0.26 -16.49 5.49
CA ALA A 519 0.87 -15.72 6.58
C ALA A 519 2.39 -15.56 6.42
N THR A 520 2.92 -14.43 6.88
CA THR A 520 4.36 -14.20 7.02
C THR A 520 4.98 -15.17 7.99
N VAL A 521 6.18 -15.65 7.66
CA VAL A 521 7.03 -16.39 8.59
C VAL A 521 8.30 -15.58 8.85
N ARG A 522 8.60 -15.33 10.12
CA ARG A 522 9.86 -14.71 10.53
C ARG A 522 10.96 -15.77 10.58
N ALA A 523 11.91 -15.71 9.65
CA ALA A 523 13.02 -16.65 9.55
C ALA A 523 14.23 -16.23 10.37
N CYS A 524 14.48 -14.92 10.54
CA CYS A 524 15.61 -14.45 11.32
C CYS A 524 15.26 -13.17 12.08
N SER A 525 15.84 -12.99 13.26
CA SER A 525 15.78 -11.74 14.02
C SER A 525 17.10 -11.47 14.72
N GLY A 526 17.46 -10.22 14.95
CA GLY A 526 18.68 -9.86 15.69
C GLY A 526 18.81 -8.36 15.86
N ARG A 527 20.00 -7.90 16.20
CA ARG A 527 20.35 -6.49 16.35
C ARG A 527 21.51 -6.12 15.45
N ILE A 528 21.44 -4.95 14.83
CA ILE A 528 22.52 -4.33 14.05
C ILE A 528 23.10 -3.22 14.91
N VAL A 529 24.42 -3.22 15.10
CA VAL A 529 25.14 -2.14 15.77
C VAL A 529 26.19 -1.58 14.82
N VAL A 530 26.14 -0.28 14.57
CA VAL A 530 27.07 0.41 13.69
C VAL A 530 27.83 1.46 14.48
N TYR A 531 29.15 1.31 14.55
CA TYR A 531 30.04 2.29 15.14
C TYR A 531 30.50 3.26 14.04
N LEU A 532 30.26 4.54 14.23
CA LEU A 532 30.58 5.61 13.30
C LEU A 532 31.93 6.24 13.63
N GLY A 533 32.63 6.70 12.59
CA GLY A 533 33.92 7.40 12.70
C GLY A 533 35.01 6.73 11.87
N ASP A 534 36.23 7.27 11.98
CA ASP A 534 37.42 6.72 11.35
C ASP A 534 37.82 5.42 12.06
N GLY A 535 37.90 4.32 11.31
CA GLY A 535 38.33 3.04 11.85
C GLY A 535 39.84 2.86 11.81
N LYS A 536 40.30 1.83 12.51
CA LYS A 536 41.71 1.39 12.55
C LYS A 536 41.79 -0.08 12.16
N GLU A 537 42.88 -0.48 11.54
CA GLU A 537 43.11 -1.90 11.22
C GLU A 537 43.20 -2.75 12.50
N GLU A 538 43.64 -2.17 13.62
CA GLU A 538 43.80 -2.81 14.92
C GLU A 538 42.54 -2.78 15.80
N SER A 539 41.36 -2.53 15.20
CA SER A 539 40.10 -2.46 15.96
C SER A 539 39.63 -3.82 16.48
N LEU A 540 40.12 -4.93 15.89
CA LEU A 540 39.86 -6.30 16.33
C LEU A 540 41.08 -6.90 17.04
N PRO A 541 40.88 -7.85 17.97
CA PRO A 541 41.98 -8.51 18.69
C PRO A 541 43.00 -9.15 17.72
N PRO A 542 44.32 -8.95 17.91
CA PRO A 542 45.32 -9.50 17.02
C PRO A 542 45.41 -11.02 17.13
N ARG A 543 45.77 -11.68 16.02
CA ARG A 543 46.03 -13.11 15.98
C ARG A 543 47.07 -13.49 17.03
N ARG A 544 46.74 -14.45 17.91
CA ARG A 544 47.72 -15.05 18.81
C ARG A 544 48.43 -16.20 18.09
N ALA A 545 49.74 -16.33 18.28
CA ALA A 545 50.45 -17.49 17.78
C ALA A 545 49.93 -18.75 18.47
N SER A 546 49.33 -19.66 17.70
CA SER A 546 48.88 -20.96 18.22
C SER A 546 50.10 -21.78 18.67
N THR A 547 50.02 -22.36 19.87
CA THR A 547 51.04 -23.25 20.44
C THR A 547 50.61 -24.72 20.39
N THR A 548 49.45 -25.02 19.81
CA THR A 548 48.90 -26.38 19.70
C THR A 548 49.48 -27.12 18.50
N ASN A 549 49.89 -28.37 18.72
CA ASN A 549 50.25 -29.28 17.64
C ASN A 549 48.97 -29.70 16.91
N LEU A 550 48.77 -29.15 15.71
CA LEU A 550 47.63 -29.46 14.86
C LEU A 550 47.98 -30.61 13.91
N LEU A 551 47.01 -31.50 13.68
CA LEU A 551 47.09 -32.57 12.71
C LEU A 551 46.55 -32.08 11.37
N ASN A 552 47.31 -32.28 10.31
CA ASN A 552 46.83 -32.01 8.96
C ASN A 552 45.76 -33.05 8.57
N ILE A 553 44.65 -32.57 8.00
CA ILE A 553 43.48 -33.36 7.65
C ILE A 553 43.19 -33.23 6.15
N SER A 554 42.80 -34.34 5.53
CA SER A 554 42.33 -34.36 4.14
C SER A 554 41.03 -33.58 3.97
N VAL A 555 41.06 -32.57 3.10
CA VAL A 555 39.89 -31.77 2.71
C VAL A 555 38.81 -32.64 2.05
N ALA A 556 39.21 -33.61 1.23
CA ALA A 556 38.27 -34.51 0.56
C ALA A 556 37.48 -35.35 1.57
N ASP A 557 38.16 -35.90 2.58
CA ASP A 557 37.52 -36.70 3.64
C ASP A 557 36.56 -35.85 4.48
N ALA A 558 36.90 -34.58 4.74
CA ALA A 558 36.03 -33.64 5.44
C ALA A 558 34.70 -33.43 4.71
N TYR A 559 34.73 -33.09 3.43
CA TYR A 559 33.50 -32.89 2.64
C TYR A 559 32.73 -34.20 2.40
N ASP A 560 33.41 -35.34 2.30
CA ASP A 560 32.74 -36.65 2.25
C ASP A 560 31.93 -36.92 3.52
N VAL A 561 32.47 -36.56 4.69
CA VAL A 561 31.74 -36.66 5.96
C VAL A 561 30.57 -35.67 6.00
N PHE A 562 30.76 -34.42 5.61
CA PHE A 562 29.66 -33.42 5.51
C PHE A 562 28.52 -33.94 4.63
N LYS A 563 28.85 -34.46 3.45
CA LYS A 563 27.88 -35.05 2.53
C LYS A 563 27.16 -36.25 3.15
N SER A 564 27.87 -37.11 3.89
CA SER A 564 27.28 -38.30 4.52
C SER A 564 26.22 -38.00 5.59
N ILE A 565 26.28 -36.82 6.22
CA ILE A 565 25.31 -36.36 7.22
C ILE A 565 24.25 -35.43 6.63
N GLY A 566 24.28 -35.19 5.32
CA GLY A 566 23.31 -34.37 4.60
C GLY A 566 23.70 -32.90 4.42
N LEU A 567 24.95 -32.50 4.71
CA LEU A 567 25.48 -31.18 4.38
C LEU A 567 26.18 -31.26 3.01
N ASN A 568 25.44 -31.09 1.92
CA ASN A 568 25.94 -31.25 0.55
C ASN A 568 26.40 -29.91 -0.04
N TYR A 569 27.55 -29.42 0.44
CA TYR A 569 28.17 -28.20 -0.08
C TYR A 569 28.75 -28.39 -1.49
N GLN A 570 28.50 -27.44 -2.38
CA GLN A 570 28.99 -27.41 -3.76
C GLN A 570 29.53 -26.03 -4.14
N ASP A 571 30.26 -25.98 -5.25
CA ASP A 571 30.85 -24.76 -5.81
C ASP A 571 31.60 -23.92 -4.76
N ILE A 572 31.26 -22.63 -4.63
CA ILE A 572 31.96 -21.68 -3.76
C ILE A 572 31.87 -21.99 -2.25
N PHE A 573 30.97 -22.90 -1.86
CA PHE A 573 30.88 -23.40 -0.48
C PHE A 573 31.87 -24.53 -0.19
N ARG A 574 32.67 -24.97 -1.18
CA ARG A 574 33.59 -26.11 -1.10
C ARG A 574 35.07 -25.73 -1.27
N ASP A 575 35.46 -24.50 -0.93
CA ASP A 575 36.78 -23.93 -1.29
C ASP A 575 37.88 -24.00 -0.22
N ILE A 576 37.68 -24.81 0.83
CA ILE A 576 38.72 -25.04 1.86
C ILE A 576 39.97 -25.65 1.19
N SER A 577 41.13 -24.99 1.35
CA SER A 577 42.39 -25.41 0.72
C SER A 577 43.26 -26.26 1.65
N SER A 578 43.26 -25.97 2.96
CA SER A 578 43.94 -26.80 3.96
C SER A 578 43.19 -26.82 5.29
N ILE A 579 43.34 -27.91 6.04
CA ILE A 579 42.74 -28.10 7.35
C ILE A 579 43.81 -28.62 8.30
N ASP A 580 44.04 -27.90 9.39
CA ASP A 580 44.87 -28.32 10.50
C ASP A 580 44.04 -28.33 11.77
N ARG A 581 44.01 -29.47 12.47
CA ARG A 581 43.03 -29.74 13.53
C ARG A 581 43.69 -30.18 14.84
N GLY A 582 43.20 -29.61 15.94
CA GLY A 582 43.43 -30.05 17.31
C GLY A 582 42.14 -30.52 17.97
N SER A 583 42.19 -30.78 19.28
CA SER A 583 40.97 -31.03 20.06
C SER A 583 40.25 -29.71 20.30
N ASN A 584 38.98 -29.60 19.88
CA ASN A 584 38.15 -28.39 20.00
C ASN A 584 38.74 -27.15 19.31
N HIS A 585 39.66 -27.35 18.37
CA HIS A 585 40.38 -26.27 17.69
C HIS A 585 40.65 -26.69 16.24
N ALA A 586 40.39 -25.80 15.30
CA ALA A 586 40.76 -26.00 13.91
C ALA A 586 41.29 -24.69 13.30
N VAL A 587 42.22 -24.85 12.37
CA VAL A 587 42.72 -23.79 11.51
C VAL A 587 42.46 -24.23 10.08
N ILE A 588 41.74 -23.42 9.33
CA ILE A 588 41.53 -23.64 7.91
C ILE A 588 42.12 -22.51 7.09
N GLN A 589 42.60 -22.84 5.90
CA GLN A 589 42.93 -21.87 4.87
C GLN A 589 41.93 -22.02 3.74
N VAL A 590 41.54 -20.90 3.14
CA VAL A 590 40.53 -20.87 2.09
C VAL A 590 40.96 -19.89 1.02
N VAL A 591 40.80 -20.27 -0.25
CA VAL A 591 41.19 -19.46 -1.41
C VAL A 591 40.05 -19.42 -2.41
N TRP A 592 39.57 -18.21 -2.74
CA TRP A 592 38.56 -17.99 -3.77
C TRP A 592 39.10 -17.15 -4.91
N ASP A 593 38.57 -17.39 -6.11
CA ASP A 593 38.71 -16.50 -7.26
C ASP A 593 37.60 -15.43 -7.23
N MET A 594 37.97 -14.16 -7.37
CA MET A 594 37.01 -13.04 -7.38
C MET A 594 35.99 -13.12 -8.52
N SER A 595 36.32 -13.80 -9.63
CA SER A 595 35.39 -13.98 -10.76
C SER A 595 34.16 -14.80 -10.39
N ASN A 596 34.22 -15.59 -9.31
CA ASN A 596 33.12 -16.41 -8.81
C ASN A 596 32.28 -15.72 -7.72
N LEU A 597 32.61 -14.46 -7.35
CA LEU A 597 31.97 -13.74 -6.26
C LEU A 597 31.39 -12.41 -6.73
N ASP A 598 30.08 -12.23 -6.53
CA ASP A 598 29.41 -10.97 -6.85
C ASP A 598 29.86 -9.85 -5.90
N GLN A 599 30.29 -8.70 -6.44
CA GLN A 599 30.88 -7.57 -5.68
C GLN A 599 29.88 -6.75 -4.82
N VAL A 600 28.69 -7.29 -4.54
CA VAL A 600 27.59 -6.53 -3.93
C VAL A 600 27.64 -6.53 -2.39
N TYR A 601 28.39 -7.46 -1.78
CA TYR A 601 28.38 -7.69 -0.34
C TYR A 601 29.59 -7.10 0.39
N LEU A 602 29.41 -6.74 1.67
CA LEU A 602 30.55 -6.42 2.55
C LEU A 602 31.33 -7.70 2.88
N ILE A 603 30.61 -8.78 3.16
CA ILE A 603 31.13 -10.15 3.28
C ILE A 603 30.17 -11.05 2.53
N HIS A 604 30.69 -11.82 1.57
CA HIS A 604 29.87 -12.74 0.78
C HIS A 604 29.33 -13.86 1.69
N PRO A 605 28.03 -14.22 1.59
CA PRO A 605 27.43 -15.27 2.44
C PRO A 605 28.16 -16.61 2.39
N ALA A 606 28.62 -17.03 1.20
CA ALA A 606 29.35 -18.29 1.06
C ALA A 606 30.71 -18.28 1.79
N ILE A 607 31.43 -17.16 1.79
CA ILE A 607 32.70 -17.02 2.52
C ILE A 607 32.46 -17.23 4.01
N LEU A 608 31.43 -16.56 4.54
CA LEU A 608 31.08 -16.65 5.95
C LEU A 608 30.49 -18.03 6.33
N ASP A 609 29.80 -18.72 5.42
CA ASP A 609 29.34 -20.09 5.69
C ASP A 609 30.50 -21.09 5.71
N VAL A 610 31.51 -20.95 4.84
CA VAL A 610 32.72 -21.79 4.90
C VAL A 610 33.50 -21.56 6.20
N VAL A 611 33.51 -20.33 6.71
CA VAL A 611 33.99 -20.02 8.06
C VAL A 611 33.20 -20.83 9.10
N PHE A 612 31.87 -20.84 9.01
CA PHE A 612 31.03 -21.63 9.93
C PHE A 612 31.31 -23.13 9.84
N GLN A 613 31.61 -23.66 8.64
CA GLN A 613 31.94 -25.08 8.45
C GLN A 613 33.16 -25.52 9.27
N SER A 614 34.08 -24.59 9.58
CA SER A 614 35.28 -24.89 10.36
C SER A 614 34.97 -25.41 11.78
N ILE A 615 33.79 -25.08 12.35
CA ILE A 615 33.41 -25.58 13.69
C ILE A 615 33.19 -27.08 13.72
N PHE A 616 32.73 -27.67 12.61
CA PHE A 616 32.55 -29.12 12.50
C PHE A 616 33.90 -29.82 12.58
N LEU A 617 34.92 -29.21 11.96
CA LEU A 617 36.30 -29.70 11.95
C LEU A 617 36.94 -29.53 13.34
N ALA A 618 36.68 -28.43 14.03
CA ALA A 618 37.15 -28.24 15.41
C ALA A 618 36.51 -29.27 16.36
N LYS A 619 35.22 -29.58 16.18
CA LYS A 619 34.47 -30.53 17.02
C LYS A 619 34.90 -31.98 16.82
N SER A 620 35.04 -32.46 15.59
CA SER A 620 35.23 -33.89 15.32
C SER A 620 36.22 -34.17 14.19
N TYR A 621 36.91 -35.31 14.29
CA TYR A 621 37.76 -35.79 13.20
C TYR A 621 36.84 -36.21 12.06
N PRO A 622 37.15 -35.90 10.78
CA PRO A 622 36.36 -36.35 9.65
C PRO A 622 36.65 -37.83 9.34
N ALA A 623 36.37 -38.70 10.30
CA ALA A 623 36.30 -40.13 10.08
C ALA A 623 34.84 -40.51 9.92
N LYS A 624 34.55 -41.31 8.88
CA LYS A 624 33.25 -41.96 8.71
C LYS A 624 32.91 -42.65 10.04
N SER A 625 31.79 -42.27 10.67
CA SER A 625 31.27 -42.71 11.98
C SER A 625 31.47 -41.82 13.22
N LEU A 626 32.11 -40.63 13.14
CA LEU A 626 32.17 -39.73 14.31
C LEU A 626 31.11 -38.61 14.30
N MET A 627 30.60 -38.24 13.12
CA MET A 627 29.45 -37.35 12.99
C MET A 627 28.26 -38.14 12.44
N HIS A 628 27.10 -38.02 13.09
CA HIS A 628 25.92 -38.84 12.79
C HIS A 628 24.72 -38.05 12.27
N SER A 629 24.73 -36.73 12.44
CA SER A 629 23.60 -35.87 12.11
C SER A 629 24.07 -34.49 11.70
N ALA A 630 23.30 -33.83 10.85
CA ALA A 630 23.51 -32.43 10.49
C ALA A 630 23.17 -31.51 11.69
N PHE A 631 24.03 -30.53 11.94
CA PHE A 631 23.71 -29.42 12.84
C PHE A 631 23.51 -28.15 12.02
N LEU A 632 22.47 -27.40 12.35
CA LEU A 632 22.15 -26.13 11.70
C LEU A 632 22.36 -24.98 12.68
N PRO A 633 22.89 -23.83 12.23
CA PRO A 633 22.95 -22.63 13.04
C PRO A 633 21.56 -22.19 13.50
N VAL A 634 21.42 -21.88 14.79
CA VAL A 634 20.16 -21.38 15.39
C VAL A 634 20.33 -20.05 16.12
N ARG A 635 21.55 -19.75 16.56
CA ARG A 635 21.87 -18.49 17.26
C ARG A 635 23.31 -18.10 16.99
N ILE A 636 23.57 -16.80 16.86
CA ILE A 636 24.91 -16.22 16.88
C ILE A 636 24.89 -15.06 17.87
N ALA A 637 25.77 -15.09 18.88
CA ALA A 637 25.84 -14.02 19.87
C ALA A 637 26.32 -12.72 19.23
N ARG A 638 27.41 -12.77 18.46
CA ARG A 638 27.97 -11.60 17.82
C ARG A 638 28.78 -11.96 16.58
N VAL A 639 28.60 -11.18 15.51
CA VAL A 639 29.49 -11.14 14.36
C VAL A 639 29.98 -9.72 14.22
N THR A 640 31.29 -9.52 14.26
CA THR A 640 31.93 -8.21 14.20
C THR A 640 32.78 -8.10 12.95
N VAL A 641 32.61 -7.03 12.17
CA VAL A 641 33.34 -6.79 10.92
C VAL A 641 34.09 -5.47 11.01
N ASN A 642 35.40 -5.53 10.71
CA ASN A 642 36.23 -4.36 10.50
C ASN A 642 36.34 -4.06 8.99
N PRO A 643 35.62 -3.06 8.46
CA PRO A 643 35.64 -2.74 7.03
C PRO A 643 36.96 -2.11 6.56
N TRP A 644 37.89 -1.76 7.47
CA TRP A 644 39.16 -1.11 7.15
C TRP A 644 40.29 -2.08 6.81
N VAL A 645 40.10 -3.38 7.05
CA VAL A 645 41.08 -4.40 6.70
C VAL A 645 40.70 -5.01 5.34
N PRO A 646 41.49 -4.78 4.28
CA PRO A 646 41.17 -5.31 2.96
C PRO A 646 41.29 -6.84 2.92
N VAL A 647 40.30 -7.47 2.30
CA VAL A 647 40.19 -8.93 2.13
C VAL A 647 40.65 -9.38 0.74
N THR A 648 40.67 -8.47 -0.24
CA THR A 648 41.03 -8.74 -1.64
C THR A 648 42.48 -8.39 -1.96
N ASN A 649 43.16 -9.23 -2.74
CA ASN A 649 44.52 -8.98 -3.24
C ASN A 649 44.52 -8.26 -4.61
N THR A 650 45.67 -7.66 -4.98
CA THR A 650 45.92 -7.06 -6.31
C THR A 650 45.86 -8.08 -7.46
N THR A 651 45.96 -9.38 -7.17
CA THR A 651 45.93 -10.48 -8.13
C THR A 651 44.53 -11.03 -8.41
N GLY A 652 43.48 -10.51 -7.76
CA GLY A 652 42.09 -10.96 -7.97
C GLY A 652 41.70 -12.25 -7.24
N SER A 653 42.48 -12.69 -6.23
CA SER A 653 42.13 -13.79 -5.33
C SER A 653 41.85 -13.30 -3.91
N ILE A 654 40.98 -14.02 -3.20
CA ILE A 654 40.73 -13.85 -1.76
C ILE A 654 41.39 -15.02 -1.02
N GLU A 655 42.25 -14.70 -0.05
CA GLU A 655 42.90 -15.69 0.82
C GLU A 655 42.55 -15.37 2.28
N ILE A 656 41.84 -16.29 2.94
CA ILE A 656 41.39 -16.12 4.33
C ILE A 656 41.89 -17.29 5.17
N GLY A 657 42.51 -16.97 6.31
CA GLY A 657 42.79 -17.92 7.36
C GLY A 657 41.73 -17.80 8.45
N THR A 658 41.13 -18.93 8.83
CA THR A 658 40.14 -18.99 9.92
C THR A 658 40.65 -19.86 11.04
N GLU A 659 40.51 -19.39 12.26
CA GLU A 659 40.81 -20.15 13.47
C GLU A 659 39.55 -20.29 14.32
N SER A 660 39.14 -21.53 14.59
CA SER A 660 37.87 -21.85 15.24
C SER A 660 38.05 -22.66 16.50
N PHE A 661 37.29 -22.30 17.54
CA PHE A 661 37.34 -22.89 18.87
C PHE A 661 35.96 -23.35 19.31
N VAL A 662 35.83 -24.62 19.71
CA VAL A 662 34.60 -25.12 20.31
C VAL A 662 34.61 -24.77 21.80
N THR A 663 33.74 -23.84 22.19
CA THR A 663 33.60 -23.38 23.59
C THR A 663 32.68 -24.28 24.39
N HIS A 664 31.64 -24.81 23.75
CA HIS A 664 30.72 -25.77 24.34
C HIS A 664 30.31 -26.81 23.31
N SER A 665 30.16 -28.06 23.74
CA SER A 665 29.52 -29.06 22.88
C SER A 665 28.87 -30.16 23.71
N ASP A 666 27.67 -30.54 23.30
CA ASP A 666 26.98 -31.73 23.77
C ASP A 666 26.57 -32.60 22.57
N TYR A 667 25.65 -33.54 22.77
CA TYR A 667 25.19 -34.45 21.73
C TYR A 667 24.14 -33.84 20.78
N ARG A 668 23.56 -32.68 21.13
CA ARG A 668 22.51 -31.99 20.37
C ARG A 668 22.90 -30.59 19.90
N SER A 669 24.01 -30.06 20.39
CA SER A 669 24.44 -28.70 20.14
C SER A 669 25.96 -28.53 20.18
N ILE A 670 26.42 -27.57 19.40
CA ILE A 670 27.82 -27.13 19.35
C ILE A 670 27.79 -25.61 19.45
N GLU A 671 28.63 -25.04 20.29
CA GLU A 671 28.87 -23.60 20.35
C GLU A 671 30.36 -23.32 20.22
N GLY A 672 30.70 -22.26 19.50
CA GLY A 672 32.08 -21.87 19.35
C GLY A 672 32.28 -20.50 18.76
N ASP A 673 33.55 -20.11 18.79
CA ASP A 673 34.04 -18.81 18.37
C ASP A 673 35.02 -18.99 17.19
N MET A 674 35.10 -17.98 16.34
CA MET A 674 35.93 -17.98 15.14
C MET A 674 36.57 -16.61 14.97
N HIS A 675 37.82 -16.63 14.51
CA HIS A 675 38.56 -15.42 14.17
C HIS A 675 39.15 -15.55 12.78
N GLU A 676 38.91 -14.55 11.94
CA GLU A 676 39.30 -14.57 10.54
C GLU A 676 40.33 -13.48 10.24
N TYR A 677 41.35 -13.91 9.50
CA TYR A 677 42.51 -13.10 9.18
C TYR A 677 42.73 -13.09 7.68
N ASN A 678 43.14 -11.95 7.14
CA ASN A 678 43.60 -11.87 5.76
C ASN A 678 45.00 -12.50 5.62
N ARG A 679 45.53 -12.53 4.39
CA ARG A 679 46.89 -13.03 4.09
C ARG A 679 48.01 -12.36 4.91
N ALA A 680 47.82 -11.11 5.32
CA ALA A 680 48.77 -10.37 6.17
C ALA A 680 48.60 -10.66 7.67
N ASN A 681 47.77 -11.65 8.05
CA ASN A 681 47.39 -11.99 9.42
C ASN A 681 46.69 -10.84 10.17
N LYS A 682 46.06 -9.89 9.46
CA LYS A 682 45.25 -8.84 10.09
C LYS A 682 43.82 -9.36 10.30
N PRO A 683 43.26 -9.24 11.51
CA PRO A 683 41.89 -9.66 11.81
C PRO A 683 40.89 -8.71 11.15
N PHE A 684 39.90 -9.25 10.45
CA PHE A 684 38.85 -8.45 9.79
C PHE A 684 37.42 -8.86 10.16
N LEU A 685 37.25 -10.08 10.67
CA LEU A 685 35.98 -10.64 11.09
C LEU A 685 36.22 -11.44 12.39
N GLU A 686 35.20 -11.42 13.24
CA GLU A 686 35.12 -12.24 14.45
C GLU A 686 33.68 -12.75 14.60
N VAL A 687 33.53 -14.03 14.90
CA VAL A 687 32.25 -14.68 15.17
C VAL A 687 32.30 -15.25 16.58
N GLU A 688 31.39 -14.82 17.45
CA GLU A 688 31.30 -15.30 18.83
C GLU A 688 29.96 -16.01 19.07
N GLY A 689 30.02 -17.12 19.78
CA GLY A 689 28.85 -17.87 20.22
C GLY A 689 27.97 -18.35 19.07
N LEU A 690 28.57 -18.86 17.98
CA LEU A 690 27.82 -19.57 16.93
C LEU A 690 27.29 -20.87 17.53
N SER A 691 25.98 -20.93 17.77
CA SER A 691 25.29 -22.09 18.30
C SER A 691 24.59 -22.86 17.19
N LEU A 692 24.99 -24.12 17.02
CA LEU A 692 24.38 -25.07 16.10
C LEU A 692 23.57 -26.10 16.88
N LYS A 693 22.42 -26.52 16.33
CA LYS A 693 21.59 -27.59 16.90
C LYS A 693 21.34 -28.69 15.89
N MET A 694 21.26 -29.93 16.38
CA MET A 694 20.98 -31.11 15.59
C MET A 694 19.60 -31.01 14.92
N SER A 695 19.54 -31.23 13.60
CA SER A 695 18.28 -31.27 12.86
C SER A 695 17.55 -32.60 13.08
N LEU A 696 16.26 -32.54 13.46
CA LEU A 696 15.44 -33.72 13.79
C LEU A 696 14.71 -34.32 12.56
N SER A 697 14.93 -33.81 11.35
CA SER A 697 14.25 -34.28 10.14
C SER A 697 14.78 -35.60 9.57
N GLN A 698 15.80 -36.22 10.19
CA GLN A 698 16.29 -37.54 9.79
C GLN A 698 15.40 -38.65 10.36
N SER A 699 15.09 -39.65 9.52
CA SER A 699 14.16 -40.74 9.80
C SER A 699 14.36 -41.40 11.18
N VAL A 700 13.24 -41.70 11.83
CA VAL A 700 13.08 -42.34 13.16
C VAL A 700 14.00 -43.56 13.41
N SER A 701 14.48 -44.22 12.36
CA SER A 701 15.39 -45.37 12.41
C SER A 701 16.80 -45.07 12.95
N GLN A 702 17.34 -43.85 12.81
CA GLN A 702 18.64 -43.47 13.41
C GLN A 702 18.52 -42.93 14.83
N VAL A 703 17.42 -42.23 15.13
CA VAL A 703 17.14 -41.64 16.45
C VAL A 703 16.91 -42.72 17.52
N ALA A 704 16.32 -43.86 17.14
CA ALA A 704 16.05 -44.97 18.06
C ALA A 704 17.31 -45.60 18.67
N LEU A 705 18.45 -45.59 17.96
CA LEU A 705 19.73 -46.12 18.47
C LEU A 705 20.38 -45.17 19.49
N VAL A 706 20.27 -43.86 19.26
CA VAL A 706 20.89 -42.82 20.12
C VAL A 706 20.06 -42.55 21.38
N GLN A 707 18.71 -42.56 21.30
CA GLN A 707 17.84 -42.35 22.46
C GLN A 707 17.91 -43.47 23.52
N LEU A 708 18.39 -44.66 23.16
CA LEU A 708 18.49 -45.80 24.07
C LEU A 708 19.87 -45.95 24.75
N GLY A 709 20.82 -45.04 24.49
CA GLY A 709 22.18 -45.13 25.05
C GLY A 709 22.95 -46.37 24.60
N LEU A 710 22.53 -47.00 23.50
CA LEU A 710 23.16 -48.19 22.94
C LEU A 710 24.20 -47.75 21.92
N CYS A 711 25.45 -48.11 22.18
CA CYS A 711 26.57 -47.94 21.25
C CYS A 711 26.20 -48.53 19.86
N PRO A 712 26.50 -47.85 18.75
CA PRO A 712 26.34 -48.46 17.43
C PRO A 712 27.14 -49.79 17.38
N PRO A 713 26.64 -50.81 16.66
CA PRO A 713 27.32 -52.10 16.61
C PRO A 713 28.72 -51.92 16.00
N GLY A 714 29.76 -52.02 16.82
CA GLY A 714 31.16 -51.94 16.39
C GLY A 714 32.16 -51.33 17.38
N ILE A 715 31.72 -50.53 18.37
CA ILE A 715 32.65 -49.73 19.20
C ILE A 715 32.93 -50.35 20.59
N CYS A 716 32.11 -51.28 21.06
CA CYS A 716 32.37 -52.01 22.32
C CYS A 716 32.10 -53.52 22.15
N PRO A 717 33.14 -54.38 22.11
CA PRO A 717 32.94 -55.82 22.21
C PRO A 717 32.70 -56.17 23.68
N ALA A 718 31.48 -56.00 24.17
CA ALA A 718 31.10 -56.58 25.45
C ALA A 718 30.93 -58.10 25.25
N LEU A 719 31.95 -58.86 25.67
CA LEU A 719 31.94 -60.33 25.77
C LEU A 719 30.76 -60.81 26.63
N ARG A 720 29.59 -61.05 26.01
CA ARG A 720 28.48 -61.75 26.66
C ARG A 720 28.66 -63.26 26.47
N ARG A 721 29.15 -63.94 27.51
CA ARG A 721 29.02 -65.40 27.65
C ARG A 721 27.53 -65.75 27.79
N GLN A 722 26.98 -66.57 26.90
CA GLN A 722 25.69 -67.22 27.10
C GLN A 722 25.90 -68.65 27.62
N PRO A 723 25.14 -69.11 28.63
CA PRO A 723 24.92 -70.54 28.85
C PRO A 723 23.79 -71.05 27.94
N SER A 724 24.04 -72.20 27.34
CA SER A 724 23.25 -72.96 26.38
C SER A 724 22.18 -73.86 27.01
N ILE A 725 20.92 -73.83 26.53
CA ILE A 725 19.93 -74.95 26.59
C ILE A 725 18.99 -74.87 25.35
N PRO A 726 18.52 -75.99 24.74
CA PRO A 726 18.36 -76.11 23.29
C PRO A 726 16.91 -76.05 22.73
N LYS A 727 16.89 -76.03 21.38
CA LYS A 727 15.82 -75.93 20.39
C LYS A 727 14.64 -76.91 20.55
N ASN A 728 13.43 -76.46 20.17
CA ASN A 728 12.56 -77.26 19.29
C ASN A 728 11.55 -76.44 18.47
N HIS A 729 11.57 -76.75 17.16
CA HIS A 729 10.59 -76.63 16.07
C HIS A 729 9.97 -75.30 15.57
N ARG A 730 10.17 -75.11 14.25
CA ARG A 730 9.58 -74.15 13.30
C ARG A 730 8.07 -74.37 13.11
N SER A 731 7.28 -73.31 12.97
CA SER A 731 6.68 -72.88 11.67
C SER A 731 5.55 -71.85 11.84
N THR A 732 5.63 -70.79 11.01
CA THR A 732 4.59 -69.89 10.47
C THR A 732 3.15 -69.94 11.01
N LEU A 733 2.60 -68.77 11.39
CA LEU A 733 1.15 -68.57 11.58
C LEU A 733 0.65 -67.24 10.98
N LYS A 734 -0.19 -67.38 9.95
CA LYS A 734 -1.23 -66.42 9.53
C LYS A 734 -2.26 -66.29 10.66
N MET A 735 -2.81 -65.09 10.88
CA MET A 735 -4.04 -64.91 11.69
C MET A 735 -5.18 -64.39 10.81
N ASN A 736 -6.26 -65.18 10.77
CA ASN A 736 -7.60 -64.81 10.31
C ASN A 736 -8.38 -64.25 11.52
N ILE A 737 -9.15 -63.18 11.30
CA ILE A 737 -10.08 -62.59 12.29
C ILE A 737 -11.51 -63.05 11.93
N SER A 738 -12.28 -63.50 12.92
CA SER A 738 -13.70 -63.89 12.80
C SER A 738 -14.56 -62.97 13.68
N LEU A 739 -15.73 -62.58 13.15
CA LEU A 739 -16.73 -61.66 13.73
C LEU A 739 -18.00 -62.45 14.14
N ASN A 740 -18.77 -61.91 15.11
CA ASN A 740 -20.06 -62.47 15.54
C ASN A 740 -21.24 -62.12 14.61
N ASN A 741 -22.26 -62.99 14.64
CA ASN A 741 -23.36 -63.14 13.67
C ASN A 741 -24.45 -62.06 13.65
N ASP A 742 -24.32 -60.99 14.42
CA ASP A 742 -25.18 -59.80 14.31
C ASP A 742 -24.38 -58.54 13.93
N GLY A 743 -23.10 -58.69 13.61
CA GLY A 743 -22.25 -57.62 13.10
C GLY A 743 -21.72 -56.66 14.18
N THR A 744 -21.78 -56.98 15.47
CA THR A 744 -21.19 -56.12 16.51
C THR A 744 -20.17 -56.81 17.43
N MET A 745 -19.17 -56.06 17.91
CA MET A 745 -18.14 -56.53 18.85
C MET A 745 -18.59 -56.36 20.32
N PRO A 746 -18.23 -57.29 21.23
CA PRO A 746 -18.52 -57.14 22.65
C PRO A 746 -17.60 -56.09 23.31
N ARG A 747 -18.21 -55.16 24.05
CA ARG A 747 -17.58 -54.17 24.95
C ARG A 747 -17.55 -54.75 26.38
N GLU A 748 -16.58 -54.52 27.27
CA GLU A 748 -15.94 -53.30 27.81
C GLU A 748 -14.76 -53.71 28.77
N PRO A 749 -14.10 -52.86 29.62
CA PRO A 749 -13.64 -51.45 29.57
C PRO A 749 -12.14 -51.29 30.04
N TRP A 750 -11.35 -50.20 29.88
CA TRP A 750 -11.56 -48.77 30.19
C TRP A 750 -10.49 -47.85 29.52
N ALA A 751 -10.94 -46.75 28.90
CA ALA A 751 -10.49 -45.35 29.07
C ALA A 751 -11.17 -44.46 27.99
N ARG A 752 -12.00 -43.47 28.37
CA ARG A 752 -12.80 -42.61 27.46
C ARG A 752 -12.29 -41.16 27.46
N ILE A 753 -11.95 -40.61 26.28
CA ILE A 753 -11.86 -39.17 25.96
C ILE A 753 -12.86 -38.91 24.79
N PRO A 754 -13.54 -37.75 24.72
CA PRO A 754 -14.60 -37.50 23.75
C PRO A 754 -14.10 -37.26 22.33
N SER A 755 -14.92 -37.70 21.37
CA SER A 755 -14.91 -37.45 19.93
C SER A 755 -14.73 -35.95 19.63
N ASN A 756 -13.97 -35.54 18.61
CA ASN A 756 -14.52 -35.29 17.26
C ASN A 756 -13.42 -35.23 16.17
N ILE A 757 -12.41 -36.08 16.21
CA ILE A 757 -11.45 -36.20 15.10
C ILE A 757 -11.15 -37.69 14.89
N MET A 758 -11.29 -38.12 13.64
CA MET A 758 -11.13 -39.49 13.09
C MET A 758 -12.32 -40.40 13.41
N GLU A 759 -13.18 -40.72 12.44
CA GLU A 759 -12.89 -41.26 11.10
C GLU A 759 -14.02 -40.83 10.13
N PRO A 760 -13.87 -40.90 8.77
CA PRO A 760 -13.15 -41.97 8.08
C PRO A 760 -12.45 -41.62 6.75
N TRP A 761 -11.16 -41.96 6.71
CA TRP A 761 -10.41 -42.45 5.56
C TRP A 761 -10.80 -43.90 5.20
N LEU A 762 -12.09 -44.24 5.29
CA LEU A 762 -12.65 -45.57 4.96
C LEU A 762 -13.97 -45.46 4.20
N ARG A 763 -14.03 -44.52 3.25
CA ARG A 763 -15.03 -44.50 2.16
C ARG A 763 -14.37 -44.39 0.79
N GLU A 764 -13.35 -45.20 0.53
CA GLU A 764 -12.96 -45.45 -0.85
C GLU A 764 -12.32 -46.83 -1.04
N LYS A 765 -13.15 -47.88 -1.05
CA LYS A 765 -13.25 -48.77 -2.22
C LYS A 765 -14.24 -49.92 -2.03
N ARG A 766 -15.21 -49.91 -2.96
CA ARG A 766 -16.00 -51.03 -3.51
C ARG A 766 -17.36 -51.31 -2.86
N ARG A 767 -18.41 -50.69 -3.41
CA ARG A 767 -19.43 -51.36 -4.25
C ARG A 767 -20.44 -50.36 -4.82
N SER A 768 -20.12 -49.78 -5.98
CA SER A 768 -20.96 -49.58 -7.18
C SER A 768 -20.15 -48.79 -8.20
#